data_AF-A0A3R7GW56-F1
#
_entry.id   AF-A0A3R7GW56-F1
#
_cell.length_a   1.000
_cell.length_b   1.000
_cell.length_c   1.000
_cell.angle_alpha   90.00
_cell.angle_beta   90.00
_cell.angle_gamma   90.00
#
_symmetry.space_group_name_H-M   'P 1'
#
loop_
_entity.id
_entity.type
_entity.pdbx_description
1 polymer ?
#
loop_
_entity_poly.entity_id
_entity_poly.type
_entity_poly.pdbx_seq_one_letter_code
_entity_poly.pdbx_strand_id
1 'polypeptide(L)'
;MLFKIMRSKIFAIISMFVLFLSVVWVGVANAQQSVVDEYPELKPLTDFVGEENLSVLHLAGFRAAKRAMAELGFEKGDANILVLTDAGYIAKIGEYTTEKALDGVMLTSGCSRGKGNLVNVHKPYNSPLWFAFFDKKSKNCVYLEVNSNLLKTYLDKEKEAKESTLKDFMKLEDEQIFSRIAVENIDAEKLLENPEDWQKKMEAKVFGGNEFSLITICNVWAYKGLPNDFLKAVELHDHICPGLTSGYLIAKYIEKNFPTKAPRYEYTVIACPPWCKDDAIIQYFETNVGHKRMFVKWLTSEQKSELKKYLPEELKQWDTANIFIRWESGASEGEGILVGFNWKKASKECGIERSWFRDFKTWRWWWARLKMDLWIADYMDKPEELVAIIKKFEVENLSLIERLKSAGVNPLVELGLMLEKPPLKSIMHAVAYRATMEAFKRLPFTLKDELLAMFPTPTIKAGGILAKTSPCTDVIRAMVGYPIGHCTVIPVHRSYDSSLWFAFYKKTTGELLYLKVNMDLLAEYLAKTEGTPAEEFANLRVDEIFTEIVKVNADLSKLDDKEWAKVSEKLGRDAFSLVGIANVWATDKAPLLLMSATMLHNHLCPGLTGGYLLSQYIIRNMPLAEGEKYIFISVPIWCKDDAFQIIFDATVGKRGLFAMQIPKDVQEKLPEEVRNIATIVIKWNQKTSKGEGYVLFFDWVKAKKKFEAEGSPIPKDKGLMKLKMALWMLNYENKPEEFVSTVKEFNVDSQLLSKLQCAGVNPLVELGLTTYEELKEAGMPMPTELKPSPTTKIKPTIIEVVPLWAYVVMAVLALIAVVMGSLYVKTRIKP
;
A
#
# COMPACT_ATOMS: atom_id res chain seq x y z
N MET A 1 -83.91 71.37 -36.27
CA MET A 1 -82.49 71.74 -36.48
C MET A 1 -82.07 72.76 -35.42
N LEU A 2 -82.10 72.38 -34.13
CA LEU A 2 -81.83 73.28 -33.00
C LEU A 2 -81.26 72.55 -31.76
N PHE A 3 -80.80 71.31 -31.91
CA PHE A 3 -80.33 70.46 -30.80
C PHE A 3 -78.92 69.89 -30.98
N LYS A 4 -78.10 70.51 -31.85
CA LYS A 4 -76.73 70.03 -32.14
C LYS A 4 -75.61 71.04 -31.94
N ILE A 5 -75.90 72.26 -31.46
CA ILE A 5 -74.92 73.37 -31.33
C ILE A 5 -74.61 73.75 -29.87
N MET A 6 -75.27 73.13 -28.87
CA MET A 6 -75.08 73.47 -27.45
C MET A 6 -74.18 72.51 -26.65
N ARG A 7 -73.67 71.42 -27.25
CA ARG A 7 -72.79 70.46 -26.56
C ARG A 7 -71.29 70.66 -26.77
N SER A 8 -70.85 71.43 -27.77
CA SER A 8 -69.40 71.58 -28.04
C SER A 8 -68.72 72.76 -27.35
N LYS A 9 -69.47 73.76 -26.87
CA LYS A 9 -68.88 74.95 -26.22
C LYS A 9 -68.64 74.81 -24.71
N ILE A 10 -69.31 73.86 -24.04
CA ILE A 10 -69.12 73.60 -22.60
C ILE A 10 -67.94 72.63 -22.35
N PHE A 11 -67.67 71.70 -23.27
CA PHE A 11 -66.55 70.76 -23.15
C PHE A 11 -65.17 71.40 -23.41
N ALA A 12 -65.11 72.46 -24.22
CA ALA A 12 -63.87 73.18 -24.51
C ALA A 12 -63.41 74.07 -23.34
N ILE A 13 -64.34 74.68 -22.61
CA ILE A 13 -64.01 75.58 -21.49
C ILE A 13 -63.62 74.79 -20.24
N ILE A 14 -64.24 73.63 -19.99
CA ILE A 14 -63.87 72.76 -18.86
C ILE A 14 -62.53 72.03 -19.14
N SER A 15 -62.25 71.63 -20.38
CA SER A 15 -60.94 71.04 -20.72
C SER A 15 -59.80 72.05 -20.65
N MET A 16 -60.01 73.32 -20.99
CA MET A 16 -58.97 74.36 -20.82
C MET A 16 -58.74 74.75 -19.36
N PHE A 17 -59.76 74.72 -18.50
CA PHE A 17 -59.59 75.03 -17.08
C PHE A 17 -58.95 73.85 -16.30
N VAL A 18 -59.22 72.61 -16.69
CA VAL A 18 -58.56 71.42 -16.15
C VAL A 18 -57.11 71.28 -16.64
N LEU A 19 -56.78 71.77 -17.85
CA LEU A 19 -55.38 71.87 -18.31
C LEU A 19 -54.62 73.06 -17.69
N PHE A 20 -55.28 74.15 -17.28
CA PHE A 20 -54.59 75.28 -16.66
C PHE A 20 -54.35 75.07 -15.14
N LEU A 21 -55.21 74.29 -14.47
CA LEU A 21 -55.00 73.84 -13.09
C LEU A 21 -54.06 72.64 -12.95
N SER A 22 -53.76 71.91 -14.05
CA SER A 22 -52.73 70.85 -14.06
C SER A 22 -51.34 71.31 -14.49
N VAL A 23 -51.17 72.58 -14.90
CA VAL A 23 -49.90 73.14 -15.38
C VAL A 23 -49.28 74.18 -14.41
N VAL A 24 -49.89 74.44 -13.25
CA VAL A 24 -49.31 75.32 -12.20
C VAL A 24 -48.97 74.56 -10.89
N TRP A 25 -48.86 73.24 -10.96
CA TRP A 25 -48.12 72.42 -9.98
C TRP A 25 -47.09 71.55 -10.69
N VAL A 26 -46.32 72.16 -11.61
CA VAL A 26 -45.03 71.63 -12.06
C VAL A 26 -43.97 72.62 -11.60
N GLY A 27 -43.20 72.22 -10.59
CA GLY A 27 -42.23 73.06 -9.86
C GLY A 27 -42.85 73.55 -8.56
N VAL A 28 -42.80 72.79 -7.46
CA VAL A 28 -41.58 72.26 -6.86
C VAL A 28 -41.85 70.78 -6.52
N ALA A 29 -41.43 69.87 -7.39
CA ALA A 29 -40.86 68.66 -6.82
C ALA A 29 -39.72 69.19 -5.96
N ASN A 30 -39.79 69.00 -4.63
CA ASN A 30 -38.57 69.07 -3.83
C ASN A 30 -37.65 68.06 -4.52
N ALA A 31 -36.77 68.56 -5.39
CA ALA A 31 -35.61 67.83 -5.83
C ALA A 31 -34.89 67.57 -4.51
N GLN A 32 -35.15 66.40 -3.94
CA GLN A 32 -34.51 65.97 -2.73
C GLN A 32 -33.06 65.87 -3.14
N GLN A 33 -32.30 66.90 -2.79
CA GLN A 33 -30.93 67.12 -3.21
C GLN A 33 -30.19 65.80 -3.04
N SER A 34 -29.46 65.33 -4.04
CA SER A 34 -28.81 64.03 -3.96
C SER A 34 -27.69 64.06 -2.93
N VAL A 35 -27.39 62.94 -2.27
CA VAL A 35 -26.15 62.78 -1.50
C VAL A 35 -24.91 63.06 -2.37
N VAL A 36 -24.98 62.85 -3.68
CA VAL A 36 -23.89 63.18 -4.62
C VAL A 36 -23.71 64.68 -4.78
N ASP A 37 -24.80 65.47 -4.68
CA ASP A 37 -24.72 66.94 -4.74
C ASP A 37 -23.99 67.51 -3.51
N GLU A 38 -24.16 66.87 -2.35
CA GLU A 38 -23.45 67.23 -1.10
C GLU A 38 -22.02 66.67 -1.04
N TYR A 39 -21.77 65.53 -1.70
CA TYR A 39 -20.47 64.86 -1.73
C TYR A 39 -20.03 64.55 -3.18
N PRO A 40 -19.52 65.54 -3.94
CA PRO A 40 -19.18 65.38 -5.36
C PRO A 40 -18.14 64.29 -5.66
N GLU A 41 -17.33 63.96 -4.66
CA GLU A 41 -16.36 62.87 -4.65
C GLU A 41 -16.96 61.46 -4.78
N LEU A 42 -18.28 61.31 -4.57
CA LEU A 42 -19.01 60.07 -4.86
C LEU A 42 -19.26 59.87 -6.36
N LYS A 43 -19.09 60.91 -7.19
CA LYS A 43 -19.42 60.86 -8.62
C LYS A 43 -18.81 59.67 -9.37
N PRO A 44 -17.52 59.33 -9.24
CA PRO A 44 -16.96 58.16 -9.92
C PRO A 44 -17.63 56.84 -9.51
N LEU A 45 -18.07 56.74 -8.26
CA LEU A 45 -18.76 55.56 -7.74
C LEU A 45 -20.19 55.48 -8.27
N THR A 46 -20.93 56.60 -8.27
CA THR A 46 -22.30 56.64 -8.81
C THR A 46 -22.34 56.51 -10.33
N ASP A 47 -21.33 57.02 -11.05
CA ASP A 47 -21.18 56.80 -12.49
C ASP A 47 -20.98 55.31 -12.81
N PHE A 48 -20.41 54.54 -11.89
CA PHE A 48 -20.18 53.10 -12.04
C PHE A 48 -21.39 52.25 -11.63
N VAL A 49 -21.99 52.51 -10.46
CA VAL A 49 -23.07 51.67 -9.92
C VAL A 49 -24.48 52.15 -10.30
N GLY A 50 -24.63 53.41 -10.72
CA GLY A 50 -25.91 54.10 -10.82
C GLY A 50 -26.33 54.70 -9.47
N GLU A 51 -26.75 55.96 -9.48
CA GLU A 51 -27.13 56.69 -8.27
C GLU A 51 -28.28 56.00 -7.52
N GLU A 52 -29.24 55.43 -8.25
CA GLU A 52 -30.35 54.66 -7.73
C GLU A 52 -29.94 53.34 -7.07
N ASN A 53 -28.70 52.86 -7.29
CA ASN A 53 -28.16 51.64 -6.70
C ASN A 53 -27.14 51.90 -5.59
N LEU A 54 -26.76 53.16 -5.36
CA LEU A 54 -25.88 53.57 -4.26
C LEU A 54 -26.45 53.06 -2.92
N SER A 55 -25.60 52.66 -1.99
CA SER A 55 -26.01 51.99 -0.74
C SER A 55 -25.05 52.33 0.38
N VAL A 56 -25.49 52.20 1.63
CA VAL A 56 -24.65 52.39 2.81
C VAL A 56 -23.39 51.51 2.75
N LEU A 57 -23.46 50.31 2.15
CA LEU A 57 -22.26 49.47 1.96
C LEU A 57 -21.24 50.08 1.00
N HIS A 58 -21.68 50.67 -0.11
CA HIS A 58 -20.80 51.40 -1.01
C HIS A 58 -20.12 52.57 -0.27
N LEU A 59 -20.88 53.28 0.56
CA LEU A 59 -20.39 54.39 1.36
C LEU A 59 -19.39 53.94 2.44
N ALA A 60 -19.61 52.78 3.07
CA ALA A 60 -18.65 52.22 4.03
C ALA A 60 -17.27 51.97 3.39
N GLY A 61 -17.26 51.38 2.19
CA GLY A 61 -16.03 51.19 1.41
C GLY A 61 -15.39 52.50 0.95
N PHE A 62 -16.20 53.46 0.50
CA PHE A 62 -15.74 54.81 0.15
C PHE A 62 -15.08 55.51 1.35
N ARG A 63 -15.73 55.51 2.52
CA ARG A 63 -15.21 56.12 3.75
C ARG A 63 -13.91 55.46 4.19
N ALA A 64 -13.82 54.13 4.11
CA ALA A 64 -12.60 53.43 4.45
C ALA A 64 -11.41 53.86 3.58
N ALA A 65 -11.63 53.93 2.26
CA ALA A 65 -10.61 54.39 1.33
C ALA A 65 -10.23 55.86 1.55
N LYS A 66 -11.20 56.76 1.76
CA LYS A 66 -10.91 58.18 2.05
C LYS A 66 -10.09 58.35 3.33
N ARG A 67 -10.44 57.63 4.40
CA ARG A 67 -9.68 57.66 5.65
C ARG A 67 -8.25 57.17 5.43
N ALA A 68 -8.07 56.05 4.76
CA ALA A 68 -6.74 55.53 4.46
C ALA A 68 -5.91 56.46 3.57
N MET A 69 -6.52 57.10 2.56
CA MET A 69 -5.86 58.10 1.71
C MET A 69 -5.36 59.29 2.52
N ALA A 70 -6.14 59.77 3.49
CA ALA A 70 -5.73 60.86 4.38
C ALA A 70 -4.58 60.45 5.32
N GLU A 71 -4.66 59.28 5.93
CA GLU A 71 -3.66 58.78 6.88
C GLU A 71 -2.32 58.40 6.22
N LEU A 72 -2.36 57.82 5.02
CA LEU A 72 -1.17 57.38 4.29
C LEU A 72 -0.66 58.41 3.27
N GLY A 73 -1.48 59.42 2.93
CA GLY A 73 -1.11 60.46 1.98
C GLY A 73 -0.97 59.99 0.54
N PHE A 74 -1.81 59.06 0.07
CA PHE A 74 -1.78 58.56 -1.31
C PHE A 74 -2.92 59.07 -2.18
N GLU A 75 -2.68 59.12 -3.48
CA GLU A 75 -3.68 59.50 -4.49
C GLU A 75 -4.33 58.27 -5.14
N LYS A 76 -5.55 58.47 -5.67
CA LYS A 76 -6.30 57.42 -6.36
C LYS A 76 -5.46 56.80 -7.47
N GLY A 77 -5.28 55.48 -7.39
CA GLY A 77 -4.56 54.70 -8.39
C GLY A 77 -3.07 54.53 -8.14
N ASP A 78 -2.54 54.94 -6.98
CA ASP A 78 -1.14 54.67 -6.60
C ASP A 78 -0.86 53.16 -6.55
N ALA A 79 0.11 52.72 -7.35
CA ALA A 79 0.53 51.33 -7.44
C ALA A 79 1.29 50.82 -6.21
N ASN A 80 1.70 51.71 -5.30
CA ASN A 80 2.38 51.36 -4.04
C ASN A 80 1.41 50.96 -2.94
N ILE A 81 0.10 51.12 -3.15
CA ILE A 81 -0.90 50.76 -2.17
C ILE A 81 -1.42 49.36 -2.43
N LEU A 82 -1.37 48.52 -1.39
CA LEU A 82 -2.07 47.24 -1.34
C LEU A 82 -3.30 47.37 -0.46
N VAL A 83 -4.44 46.98 -1.01
CA VAL A 83 -5.69 46.90 -0.25
C VAL A 83 -6.01 45.45 0.08
N LEU A 84 -6.34 45.17 1.33
CA LEU A 84 -6.86 43.88 1.77
C LEU A 84 -8.23 44.08 2.41
N THR A 85 -9.16 43.18 2.15
CA THR A 85 -10.50 43.23 2.75
C THR A 85 -11.17 41.87 2.66
N ASP A 86 -12.07 41.56 3.58
CA ASP A 86 -12.96 40.39 3.49
C ASP A 86 -14.29 40.69 2.76
N ALA A 87 -14.46 41.93 2.27
CA ALA A 87 -15.61 42.34 1.46
C ALA A 87 -15.77 41.44 0.23
N GLY A 88 -17.01 41.00 -0.01
CA GLY A 88 -17.40 40.20 -1.18
C GLY A 88 -17.12 38.69 -1.07
N TYR A 89 -16.61 38.20 0.07
CA TYR A 89 -16.59 36.78 0.42
C TYR A 89 -17.85 36.39 1.24
N ILE A 90 -17.73 35.53 2.25
CA ILE A 90 -18.86 35.05 3.06
C ILE A 90 -19.21 36.03 4.19
N ALA A 91 -18.46 37.12 4.38
CA ALA A 91 -18.73 38.11 5.43
C ALA A 91 -20.15 38.66 5.29
N LYS A 92 -21.00 38.37 6.29
CA LYS A 92 -22.40 38.82 6.36
C LYS A 92 -22.61 39.77 7.52
N ILE A 93 -23.42 40.79 7.27
CA ILE A 93 -23.92 41.70 8.29
C ILE A 93 -25.41 41.40 8.44
N GLY A 94 -25.74 40.46 9.33
CA GLY A 94 -27.10 39.91 9.39
C GLY A 94 -27.47 39.19 8.10
N GLU A 95 -28.49 39.68 7.39
CA GLU A 95 -28.92 39.14 6.09
C GLU A 95 -28.21 39.77 4.89
N TYR A 96 -27.43 40.83 5.11
CA TYR A 96 -26.76 41.60 4.06
C TYR A 96 -25.40 41.00 3.70
N THR A 97 -25.10 41.01 2.40
CA THR A 97 -23.80 40.65 1.82
C THR A 97 -22.95 41.91 1.60
N THR A 98 -21.64 41.75 1.42
CA THR A 98 -20.67 42.86 1.52
C THR A 98 -20.01 43.26 0.19
N GLU A 99 -20.42 42.69 -0.95
CA GLU A 99 -19.83 42.94 -2.27
C GLU A 99 -19.84 44.43 -2.64
N LYS A 100 -20.93 45.14 -2.32
CA LYS A 100 -21.07 46.58 -2.58
C LYS A 100 -19.96 47.43 -1.92
N ALA A 101 -19.42 46.99 -0.79
CA ALA A 101 -18.33 47.72 -0.15
C ALA A 101 -17.02 47.62 -0.94
N LEU A 102 -16.83 46.55 -1.72
CA LEU A 102 -15.69 46.39 -2.60
C LEU A 102 -15.68 47.45 -3.71
N ASP A 103 -16.83 47.73 -4.31
CA ASP A 103 -16.98 48.78 -5.33
C ASP A 103 -16.61 50.16 -4.74
N GLY A 104 -17.10 50.46 -3.53
CA GLY A 104 -16.76 51.70 -2.82
C GLY A 104 -15.25 51.87 -2.64
N VAL A 105 -14.57 50.83 -2.17
CA VAL A 105 -13.11 50.82 -1.99
C VAL A 105 -12.38 50.95 -3.34
N MET A 106 -12.76 50.18 -4.34
CA MET A 106 -12.11 50.15 -5.66
C MET A 106 -12.21 51.48 -6.38
N LEU A 107 -13.41 52.07 -6.42
CA LEU A 107 -13.67 53.30 -7.16
C LEU A 107 -13.04 54.52 -6.48
N THR A 108 -12.85 54.47 -5.16
CA THR A 108 -12.24 55.55 -4.38
C THR A 108 -10.71 55.46 -4.40
N SER A 109 -10.14 54.31 -4.04
CA SER A 109 -8.69 54.12 -3.96
C SER A 109 -8.04 53.91 -5.33
N GLY A 110 -8.79 53.45 -6.34
CA GLY A 110 -8.26 53.05 -7.65
C GLY A 110 -7.48 51.74 -7.63
N CYS A 111 -7.43 51.03 -6.50
CA CYS A 111 -6.85 49.69 -6.37
C CYS A 111 -7.80 48.65 -6.95
N SER A 112 -7.27 47.60 -7.56
CA SER A 112 -8.10 46.56 -8.17
C SER A 112 -7.36 45.23 -8.28
N ARG A 113 -8.13 44.14 -8.40
CA ARG A 113 -7.57 42.80 -8.60
C ARG A 113 -6.73 42.72 -9.87
N GLY A 114 -7.15 43.40 -10.94
CA GLY A 114 -6.42 43.44 -12.22
C GLY A 114 -5.08 44.16 -12.14
N LYS A 115 -4.91 45.09 -11.18
CA LYS A 115 -3.64 45.76 -10.89
C LYS A 115 -2.76 44.98 -9.91
N GLY A 116 -3.25 43.84 -9.37
CA GLY A 116 -2.53 43.02 -8.41
C GLY A 116 -2.33 43.68 -7.04
N ASN A 117 -3.15 44.68 -6.71
CA ASN A 117 -3.01 45.48 -5.49
C ASN A 117 -4.32 45.62 -4.68
N LEU A 118 -5.25 44.68 -4.89
CA LEU A 118 -6.44 44.45 -4.07
C LEU A 118 -6.60 42.95 -3.84
N VAL A 119 -6.64 42.53 -2.59
CA VAL A 119 -6.75 41.13 -2.17
C VAL A 119 -8.02 40.95 -1.35
N ASN A 120 -8.95 40.17 -1.88
CA ASN A 120 -10.14 39.74 -1.15
C ASN A 120 -9.74 38.53 -0.28
N VAL A 121 -9.72 38.70 1.03
CA VAL A 121 -9.27 37.68 1.98
C VAL A 121 -10.47 36.87 2.43
N HIS A 122 -10.44 35.55 2.23
CA HIS A 122 -11.52 34.67 2.68
C HIS A 122 -11.62 34.67 4.20
N LYS A 123 -12.85 34.79 4.72
CA LYS A 123 -13.15 34.73 6.15
C LYS A 123 -14.44 33.96 6.43
N PRO A 124 -14.58 33.36 7.64
CA PRO A 124 -15.84 32.77 8.09
C PRO A 124 -17.00 33.76 8.02
N TYR A 125 -18.22 33.25 7.79
CA TYR A 125 -19.40 34.07 7.49
C TYR A 125 -19.78 35.10 8.56
N ASN A 126 -19.32 34.88 9.80
CA ASN A 126 -19.61 35.69 10.98
C ASN A 126 -18.48 36.65 11.35
N SER A 127 -17.49 36.85 10.48
CA SER A 127 -16.41 37.81 10.69
C SER A 127 -16.90 39.24 10.48
N PRO A 128 -16.42 40.23 11.26
CA PRO A 128 -16.74 41.63 11.02
C PRO A 128 -16.11 42.08 9.70
N LEU A 129 -16.82 42.93 8.95
CA LEU A 129 -16.29 43.54 7.73
C LEU A 129 -15.09 44.44 8.07
N TRP A 130 -13.98 44.30 7.35
CA TRP A 130 -12.80 45.13 7.56
C TRP A 130 -12.08 45.52 6.25
N PHE A 131 -11.28 46.57 6.34
CA PHE A 131 -10.42 47.07 5.28
C PHE A 131 -9.02 47.34 5.82
N ALA A 132 -7.99 47.01 5.04
CA ALA A 132 -6.62 47.37 5.32
C ALA A 132 -5.98 47.99 4.09
N PHE A 133 -5.20 49.04 4.29
CA PHE A 133 -4.45 49.75 3.25
C PHE A 133 -3.01 49.81 3.69
N PHE A 134 -2.12 49.21 2.90
CA PHE A 134 -0.69 49.17 3.17
C PHE A 134 0.06 49.95 2.10
N ASP A 135 0.90 50.90 2.53
CA ASP A 135 1.80 51.62 1.63
C ASP A 135 3.18 50.95 1.59
N LYS A 136 3.57 50.51 0.40
CA LYS A 136 4.87 49.88 0.13
C LYS A 136 6.06 50.77 0.50
N LYS A 137 5.93 52.11 0.43
CA LYS A 137 7.03 53.04 0.68
C LYS A 137 7.23 53.28 2.18
N SER A 138 6.20 53.77 2.87
CA SER A 138 6.28 54.07 4.31
C SER A 138 6.25 52.82 5.18
N LYS A 139 5.75 51.70 4.66
CA LYS A 139 5.44 50.46 5.39
C LYS A 139 4.33 50.62 6.43
N ASN A 140 3.60 51.74 6.39
CA ASN A 140 2.45 51.95 7.25
C ASN A 140 1.24 51.19 6.70
N CYS A 141 0.46 50.61 7.61
CA CYS A 141 -0.78 49.91 7.35
C CYS A 141 -1.89 50.57 8.16
N VAL A 142 -2.94 51.04 7.48
CA VAL A 142 -4.18 51.51 8.08
C VAL A 142 -5.17 50.36 8.08
N TYR A 143 -5.68 49.97 9.24
CA TYR A 143 -6.72 48.95 9.42
C TYR A 143 -7.98 49.59 9.97
N LEU A 144 -9.11 49.21 9.37
CA LEU A 144 -10.44 49.76 9.63
C LEU A 144 -11.42 48.60 9.77
N GLU A 145 -11.90 48.35 10.99
CA GLU A 145 -12.93 47.35 11.27
C GLU A 145 -14.27 48.04 11.40
N VAL A 146 -15.24 47.62 10.60
CA VAL A 146 -16.56 48.25 10.58
C VAL A 146 -17.39 47.81 11.79
N ASN A 147 -18.08 48.76 12.40
CA ASN A 147 -19.07 48.47 13.43
C ASN A 147 -20.29 47.77 12.81
N SER A 148 -20.30 46.43 12.85
CA SER A 148 -21.35 45.61 12.24
C SER A 148 -22.77 45.94 12.72
N ASN A 149 -22.94 46.34 14.00
CA ASN A 149 -24.26 46.67 14.55
C ASN A 149 -24.78 48.00 13.99
N LEU A 150 -23.91 49.00 13.95
CA LEU A 150 -24.24 50.30 13.35
C LEU A 150 -24.54 50.14 11.87
N LEU A 151 -23.65 49.47 11.14
CA LEU A 151 -23.81 49.25 9.71
C LEU A 151 -25.10 48.48 9.40
N LYS A 152 -25.45 47.46 10.19
CA LYS A 152 -26.73 46.75 10.07
C LYS A 152 -27.92 47.71 10.26
N THR A 153 -27.88 48.55 11.29
CA THR A 153 -28.97 49.50 11.58
C THR A 153 -29.19 50.46 10.40
N TYR A 154 -28.12 50.96 9.78
CA TYR A 154 -28.24 51.81 8.61
C TYR A 154 -28.71 51.05 7.37
N LEU A 155 -28.29 49.80 7.18
CA LEU A 155 -28.79 48.95 6.09
C LEU A 155 -30.29 48.63 6.25
N ASP A 156 -30.76 48.42 7.47
CA ASP A 156 -32.19 48.24 7.75
C ASP A 156 -32.98 49.52 7.43
N LYS A 157 -32.48 50.69 7.85
CA LYS A 157 -33.08 52.00 7.53
C LYS A 157 -33.07 52.33 6.04
N GLU A 158 -32.03 51.90 5.31
CA GLU A 158 -31.90 52.13 3.86
C GLU A 158 -33.09 51.54 3.08
N LYS A 159 -33.66 50.41 3.55
CA LYS A 159 -34.85 49.79 2.95
C LYS A 159 -36.08 50.67 3.01
N GLU A 160 -36.21 51.49 4.06
CA GLU A 160 -37.39 52.32 4.31
C GLU A 160 -37.22 53.72 3.71
N ALA A 161 -36.06 54.33 3.89
CA ALA A 161 -35.80 55.72 3.53
C ALA A 161 -34.36 55.89 3.01
N LYS A 162 -34.11 55.41 1.79
CA LYS A 162 -32.78 55.35 1.17
C LYS A 162 -32.03 56.68 1.19
N GLU A 163 -32.55 57.71 0.54
CA GLU A 163 -31.82 58.98 0.32
C GLU A 163 -31.42 59.67 1.63
N SER A 164 -32.35 59.80 2.57
CA SER A 164 -32.04 60.38 3.90
C SER A 164 -31.03 59.52 4.67
N THR A 165 -31.13 58.19 4.57
CA THR A 165 -30.20 57.27 5.24
C THR A 165 -28.78 57.39 4.70
N LEU A 166 -28.60 57.52 3.38
CA LEU A 166 -27.28 57.72 2.77
C LEU A 166 -26.63 59.02 3.26
N LYS A 167 -27.39 60.12 3.30
CA LYS A 167 -26.90 61.41 3.84
C LYS A 167 -26.56 61.34 5.32
N ASP A 168 -27.44 60.73 6.11
CA ASP A 168 -27.22 60.61 7.55
C ASP A 168 -26.02 59.72 7.88
N PHE A 169 -25.80 58.66 7.09
CA PHE A 169 -24.59 57.85 7.20
C PHE A 169 -23.33 58.65 6.87
N MET A 170 -23.36 59.47 5.81
CA MET A 170 -22.21 60.31 5.43
C MET A 170 -21.85 61.38 6.47
N LYS A 171 -22.79 61.80 7.32
CA LYS A 171 -22.54 62.75 8.41
C LYS A 171 -21.89 62.11 9.65
N LEU A 172 -21.82 60.78 9.72
CA LEU A 172 -21.17 60.11 10.84
C LEU A 172 -19.67 60.38 10.83
N GLU A 173 -19.09 60.48 12.02
CA GLU A 173 -17.65 60.48 12.20
C GLU A 173 -17.08 59.07 11.93
N ASP A 174 -15.83 59.00 11.48
CA ASP A 174 -15.19 57.71 11.15
C ASP A 174 -15.16 56.77 12.36
N GLU A 175 -14.95 57.30 13.57
CA GLU A 175 -14.91 56.55 14.82
C GLU A 175 -16.26 55.94 15.22
N GLN A 176 -17.36 56.40 14.61
CA GLN A 176 -18.66 55.76 14.75
C GLN A 176 -18.80 54.58 13.78
N ILE A 177 -18.37 54.79 12.52
CA ILE A 177 -18.44 53.80 11.44
C ILE A 177 -17.52 52.62 11.72
N PHE A 178 -16.30 52.90 12.16
CA PHE A 178 -15.26 51.91 12.42
C PHE A 178 -15.10 51.68 13.92
N SER A 179 -15.42 50.47 14.39
CA SER A 179 -15.20 50.06 15.78
C SER A 179 -13.72 49.94 16.12
N ARG A 180 -12.84 49.87 15.10
CA ARG A 180 -11.40 49.89 15.27
C ARG A 180 -10.74 50.64 14.12
N ILE A 181 -9.87 51.58 14.47
CA ILE A 181 -8.97 52.28 13.55
C ILE A 181 -7.56 52.09 14.10
N ALA A 182 -6.66 51.51 13.30
CA ALA A 182 -5.28 51.31 13.69
C ALA A 182 -4.34 51.72 12.55
N VAL A 183 -3.28 52.46 12.88
CA VAL A 183 -2.23 52.85 11.94
C VAL A 183 -0.92 52.32 12.49
N GLU A 184 -0.33 51.35 11.82
CA GLU A 184 0.85 50.65 12.31
C GLU A 184 1.91 50.51 11.23
N ASN A 185 3.17 50.69 11.61
CA ASN A 185 4.29 50.39 10.73
C ASN A 185 4.60 48.90 10.81
N ILE A 186 4.37 48.16 9.73
CA ILE A 186 4.51 46.70 9.67
C ILE A 186 5.71 46.26 8.82
N ASP A 187 6.75 47.09 8.77
CA ASP A 187 7.97 46.81 8.04
C ASP A 187 8.65 45.51 8.51
N ALA A 188 8.81 44.54 7.61
CA ALA A 188 9.43 43.26 7.91
C ALA A 188 10.78 43.38 8.63
N GLU A 189 11.64 44.32 8.22
CA GLU A 189 12.96 44.49 8.86
C GLU A 189 12.79 44.84 10.34
N LYS A 190 11.94 45.82 10.67
CA LYS A 190 11.65 46.22 12.05
C LYS A 190 10.98 45.12 12.85
N LEU A 191 10.03 44.40 12.24
CA LEU A 191 9.32 43.29 12.88
C LEU A 191 10.28 42.14 13.23
N LEU A 192 11.29 41.91 12.38
CA LEU A 192 12.27 40.84 12.60
C LEU A 192 13.37 41.25 13.57
N GLU A 193 13.74 42.54 13.64
CA GLU A 193 14.72 43.08 14.57
C GLU A 193 14.16 43.26 16.00
N ASN A 194 12.88 43.67 16.14
CA ASN A 194 12.24 43.98 17.42
C ASN A 194 10.92 43.22 17.62
N PRO A 195 10.95 41.87 17.65
CA PRO A 195 9.72 41.07 17.64
C PRO A 195 8.88 41.19 18.92
N GLU A 196 9.47 41.46 20.07
CA GLU A 196 8.74 41.60 21.34
C GLU A 196 7.73 42.75 21.32
N ASP A 197 8.06 43.86 20.66
CA ASP A 197 7.16 45.02 20.59
C ASP A 197 5.97 44.74 19.68
N TRP A 198 6.20 44.05 18.57
CA TRP A 198 5.09 43.60 17.72
C TRP A 198 4.26 42.50 18.39
N GLN A 199 4.87 41.63 19.19
CA GLN A 199 4.14 40.61 19.94
C GLN A 199 3.09 41.22 20.89
N LYS A 200 3.42 42.33 21.56
CA LYS A 200 2.43 43.06 22.38
C LYS A 200 1.23 43.51 21.55
N LYS A 201 1.45 43.95 20.30
CA LYS A 201 0.40 44.36 19.36
C LYS A 201 -0.39 43.18 18.81
N MET A 202 0.27 42.06 18.55
CA MET A 202 -0.33 40.76 18.20
C MET A 202 -1.34 40.34 19.27
N GLU A 203 -0.95 40.40 20.55
CA GLU A 203 -1.78 40.01 21.70
C GLU A 203 -2.91 41.01 21.96
N ALA A 204 -2.63 42.30 21.81
CA ALA A 204 -3.64 43.36 21.88
C ALA A 204 -4.64 43.33 20.70
N LYS A 205 -4.36 42.52 19.68
CA LYS A 205 -5.14 42.37 18.46
C LYS A 205 -5.38 43.71 17.77
N VAL A 206 -4.34 44.53 17.59
CA VAL A 206 -4.48 45.88 17.01
C VAL A 206 -5.19 45.91 15.65
N PHE A 207 -5.19 44.79 14.93
CA PHE A 207 -5.88 44.59 13.65
C PHE A 207 -7.04 43.59 13.75
N GLY A 208 -7.70 43.50 14.91
CA GLY A 208 -8.91 42.69 15.07
C GLY A 208 -8.67 41.18 14.97
N GLY A 209 -7.43 40.70 15.10
CA GLY A 209 -7.07 39.29 14.87
C GLY A 209 -6.50 39.00 13.49
N ASN A 210 -6.35 40.01 12.62
CA ASN A 210 -5.75 39.88 11.29
C ASN A 210 -4.24 40.16 11.27
N GLU A 211 -3.58 40.24 12.43
CA GLU A 211 -2.19 40.71 12.54
C GLU A 211 -1.25 39.84 11.71
N PHE A 212 -1.36 38.52 11.83
CA PHE A 212 -0.51 37.59 11.08
C PHE A 212 -0.80 37.63 9.57
N SER A 213 -2.08 37.71 9.17
CA SER A 213 -2.46 37.84 7.76
C SER A 213 -1.87 39.11 7.14
N LEU A 214 -2.02 40.26 7.80
CA LEU A 214 -1.58 41.54 7.27
C LEU A 214 -0.05 41.62 7.18
N ILE A 215 0.68 41.25 8.24
CA ILE A 215 2.15 41.33 8.18
C ILE A 215 2.74 40.38 7.15
N THR A 216 2.14 39.21 6.91
CA THR A 216 2.68 38.24 5.95
C THR A 216 2.34 38.63 4.51
N ILE A 217 1.08 38.95 4.21
CA ILE A 217 0.68 39.31 2.84
C ILE A 217 1.35 40.61 2.40
N CYS A 218 1.30 41.66 3.23
CA CYS A 218 1.84 42.97 2.86
C CYS A 218 3.35 42.93 2.61
N ASN A 219 4.11 42.25 3.48
CA ASN A 219 5.57 42.23 3.35
C ASN A 219 6.05 41.37 2.18
N VAL A 220 5.43 40.21 1.92
CA VAL A 220 5.82 39.39 0.77
C VAL A 220 5.45 40.11 -0.54
N TRP A 221 4.27 40.74 -0.61
CA TRP A 221 3.88 41.59 -1.74
C TRP A 221 4.82 42.78 -1.93
N ALA A 222 5.25 43.43 -0.85
CA ALA A 222 6.22 44.52 -0.93
C ALA A 222 7.60 44.06 -1.42
N TYR A 223 8.04 42.88 -0.99
CA TYR A 223 9.37 42.35 -1.27
C TYR A 223 9.57 41.95 -2.74
N LYS A 224 8.71 41.08 -3.28
CA LYS A 224 8.85 40.51 -4.64
C LYS A 224 7.63 40.74 -5.55
N GLY A 225 6.54 41.27 -5.01
CA GLY A 225 5.22 41.12 -5.62
C GLY A 225 4.68 39.70 -5.42
N LEU A 226 3.43 39.48 -5.81
CA LEU A 226 2.80 38.16 -5.76
C LEU A 226 2.31 37.78 -7.16
N PRO A 227 2.75 36.63 -7.71
CA PRO A 227 2.14 36.06 -8.91
C PRO A 227 0.62 35.93 -8.73
N ASN A 228 -0.16 36.23 -9.77
CA ASN A 228 -1.62 36.27 -9.66
C ASN A 228 -2.23 34.90 -9.29
N ASP A 229 -1.68 33.82 -9.84
CA ASP A 229 -2.01 32.44 -9.49
C ASP A 229 -1.73 32.13 -8.00
N PHE A 230 -0.59 32.57 -7.46
CA PHE A 230 -0.31 32.45 -6.02
C PHE A 230 -1.23 33.33 -5.18
N LEU A 231 -1.56 34.54 -5.64
CA LEU A 231 -2.48 35.45 -4.97
C LEU A 231 -3.85 34.81 -4.76
N LYS A 232 -4.35 34.00 -5.71
CA LYS A 232 -5.60 33.25 -5.52
C LYS A 232 -5.51 32.24 -4.38
N ALA A 233 -4.35 31.60 -4.21
CA ALA A 233 -4.14 30.69 -3.09
C ALA A 233 -4.14 31.46 -1.76
N VAL A 234 -3.59 32.68 -1.75
CA VAL A 234 -3.63 33.58 -0.58
C VAL A 234 -5.05 34.06 -0.28
N GLU A 235 -5.83 34.44 -1.30
CA GLU A 235 -7.25 34.82 -1.15
C GLU A 235 -8.03 33.69 -0.44
N LEU A 236 -7.80 32.43 -0.81
CA LEU A 236 -8.43 31.25 -0.19
C LEU A 236 -7.88 30.94 1.22
N HIS A 237 -6.55 30.94 1.39
CA HIS A 237 -5.90 30.49 2.62
C HIS A 237 -5.90 31.53 3.75
N ASP A 238 -6.13 32.80 3.41
CA ASP A 238 -6.26 33.96 4.29
C ASP A 238 -4.97 34.61 4.85
N HIS A 239 -3.81 34.00 4.60
CA HIS A 239 -2.50 34.53 4.96
C HIS A 239 -1.41 33.89 4.11
N ILE A 240 -0.18 34.42 4.17
CA ILE A 240 0.99 33.74 3.64
C ILE A 240 1.69 33.04 4.80
N CYS A 241 1.98 31.75 4.64
CA CYS A 241 2.85 31.02 5.54
C CYS A 241 3.77 30.09 4.73
N PRO A 242 4.88 29.59 5.33
CA PRO A 242 5.79 28.73 4.59
C PRO A 242 5.12 27.46 4.06
N GLY A 243 4.04 27.01 4.73
CA GLY A 243 3.22 25.90 4.27
C GLY A 243 2.50 26.21 2.97
N LEU A 244 1.87 27.39 2.83
CA LEU A 244 1.17 27.79 1.61
C LEU A 244 2.17 28.01 0.46
N THR A 245 3.25 28.74 0.74
CA THR A 245 4.32 29.01 -0.24
C THR A 245 4.97 27.71 -0.72
N SER A 246 5.17 26.73 0.17
CA SER A 246 5.65 25.38 -0.22
C SER A 246 4.69 24.68 -1.19
N GLY A 247 3.37 24.88 -1.04
CA GLY A 247 2.38 24.33 -1.96
C GLY A 247 2.43 24.96 -3.34
N TYR A 248 2.67 26.26 -3.43
CA TYR A 248 2.89 26.93 -4.70
C TYR A 248 4.16 26.41 -5.39
N LEU A 249 5.26 26.25 -4.67
CA LEU A 249 6.48 25.63 -5.21
C LEU A 249 6.23 24.19 -5.70
N ILE A 250 5.49 23.39 -4.93
CA ILE A 250 5.09 22.04 -5.35
C ILE A 250 4.26 22.11 -6.63
N ALA A 251 3.29 23.03 -6.73
CA ALA A 251 2.47 23.18 -7.94
C ALA A 251 3.32 23.52 -9.17
N LYS A 252 4.21 24.52 -9.07
CA LYS A 252 5.14 24.88 -10.15
C LYS A 252 6.08 23.72 -10.52
N TYR A 253 6.55 22.96 -9.54
CA TYR A 253 7.36 21.77 -9.80
C TYR A 253 6.58 20.69 -10.55
N ILE A 254 5.33 20.42 -10.16
CA ILE A 254 4.46 19.42 -10.81
C ILE A 254 4.09 19.84 -12.23
N GLU A 255 3.75 21.11 -12.44
CA GLU A 255 3.50 21.67 -13.77
C GLU A 255 4.68 21.43 -14.72
N LYS A 256 5.91 21.59 -14.25
CA LYS A 256 7.13 21.39 -15.05
C LYS A 256 7.49 19.90 -15.23
N ASN A 257 7.39 19.09 -14.18
CA ASN A 257 8.00 17.74 -14.13
C ASN A 257 7.03 16.57 -14.26
N PHE A 258 5.72 16.81 -14.11
CA PHE A 258 4.70 15.78 -14.24
C PHE A 258 3.44 16.25 -14.99
N PRO A 259 3.56 17.06 -16.09
CA PRO A 259 2.46 17.83 -16.67
C PRO A 259 1.28 16.99 -17.18
N THR A 260 0.14 17.63 -17.35
CA THR A 260 -1.07 17.09 -17.99
C THR A 260 -1.79 18.21 -18.73
N LYS A 261 -2.52 17.86 -19.80
CA LYS A 261 -3.36 18.80 -20.56
C LYS A 261 -4.65 19.16 -19.81
N ALA A 262 -5.09 18.34 -18.86
CA ALA A 262 -6.33 18.50 -18.15
C ALA A 262 -6.17 18.19 -16.65
N PRO A 263 -5.42 19.02 -15.89
CA PRO A 263 -5.07 18.76 -14.48
C PRO A 263 -6.26 18.36 -13.61
N ARG A 264 -7.37 19.09 -13.73
CA ARG A 264 -8.62 18.80 -13.01
C ARG A 264 -9.16 17.40 -13.23
N TYR A 265 -9.02 16.85 -14.44
CA TYR A 265 -9.66 15.61 -14.86
C TYR A 265 -8.73 14.41 -14.85
N GLU A 266 -7.42 14.64 -14.98
CA GLU A 266 -6.42 13.59 -15.08
C GLU A 266 -5.63 13.39 -13.79
N TYR A 267 -5.53 14.41 -12.93
CA TYR A 267 -4.92 14.22 -11.62
C TYR A 267 -5.91 13.67 -10.58
N THR A 268 -5.38 12.74 -9.79
CA THR A 268 -5.89 12.40 -8.47
C THR A 268 -4.78 12.71 -7.46
N VAL A 269 -5.07 13.58 -6.50
CA VAL A 269 -4.11 14.03 -5.48
C VAL A 269 -4.46 13.40 -4.14
N ILE A 270 -3.46 12.86 -3.43
CA ILE A 270 -3.62 12.40 -2.06
C ILE A 270 -2.68 13.22 -1.17
N ALA A 271 -3.26 14.07 -0.33
CA ALA A 271 -2.52 14.86 0.65
C ALA A 271 -2.12 13.97 1.83
N CYS A 272 -0.83 13.64 1.93
CA CYS A 272 -0.32 12.64 2.88
C CYS A 272 1.10 13.01 3.39
N PRO A 273 1.21 13.83 4.45
CA PRO A 273 0.15 14.39 5.29
C PRO A 273 -0.41 15.72 4.74
N PRO A 274 -1.59 16.17 5.21
CA PRO A 274 -2.11 17.48 4.86
C PRO A 274 -1.42 18.63 5.61
N TRP A 275 -1.29 19.78 4.95
CA TRP A 275 -0.99 21.09 5.54
C TRP A 275 -1.37 22.21 4.56
N CYS A 276 -1.09 23.48 4.88
CA CYS A 276 -1.43 24.66 4.07
C CYS A 276 -1.07 24.58 2.57
N LYS A 277 -0.16 23.70 2.16
CA LYS A 277 0.14 23.48 0.73
C LYS A 277 -1.09 23.08 -0.07
N ASP A 278 -2.02 22.37 0.57
CA ASP A 278 -3.09 21.69 -0.14
C ASP A 278 -4.09 22.70 -0.69
N ASP A 279 -4.25 23.87 -0.05
CA ASP A 279 -5.05 24.98 -0.56
C ASP A 279 -4.43 25.59 -1.83
N ALA A 280 -3.09 25.70 -1.90
CA ALA A 280 -2.41 26.10 -3.13
C ALA A 280 -2.58 25.05 -4.24
N ILE A 281 -2.49 23.76 -3.92
CA ILE A 281 -2.72 22.67 -4.90
C ILE A 281 -4.16 22.70 -5.42
N ILE A 282 -5.14 22.89 -4.53
CA ILE A 282 -6.55 23.03 -4.90
C ILE A 282 -6.75 24.20 -5.85
N GLN A 283 -6.19 25.36 -5.51
CA GLN A 283 -6.37 26.58 -6.29
C GLN A 283 -5.66 26.52 -7.64
N TYR A 284 -4.50 25.87 -7.71
CA TYR A 284 -3.68 25.81 -8.92
C TYR A 284 -4.17 24.76 -9.93
N PHE A 285 -4.59 23.56 -9.47
CA PHE A 285 -4.99 22.46 -10.35
C PHE A 285 -6.50 22.17 -10.38
N GLU A 286 -7.31 22.91 -9.62
CA GLU A 286 -8.75 22.65 -9.40
C GLU A 286 -9.06 21.24 -8.83
N THR A 287 -8.10 20.62 -8.15
CA THR A 287 -8.22 19.26 -7.61
C THR A 287 -8.86 19.25 -6.22
N ASN A 288 -9.98 19.93 -5.99
CA ASN A 288 -10.59 19.97 -4.65
C ASN A 288 -11.28 18.66 -4.24
N VAL A 289 -11.60 18.56 -2.94
CA VAL A 289 -12.27 17.40 -2.34
C VAL A 289 -13.68 17.21 -2.92
N GLY A 290 -14.42 18.29 -3.17
CA GLY A 290 -15.77 18.24 -3.74
C GLY A 290 -15.82 17.69 -5.17
N HIS A 291 -14.80 17.96 -5.97
CA HIS A 291 -14.60 17.39 -7.30
C HIS A 291 -14.16 15.91 -7.27
N LYS A 292 -13.94 15.33 -6.08
CA LYS A 292 -13.38 13.99 -5.89
C LYS A 292 -11.99 13.83 -6.51
N ARG A 293 -11.19 14.91 -6.48
CA ARG A 293 -9.85 14.97 -7.06
C ARG A 293 -8.73 15.11 -6.02
N MET A 294 -9.04 15.52 -4.80
CA MET A 294 -8.13 15.43 -3.66
C MET A 294 -8.70 14.59 -2.53
N PHE A 295 -7.85 13.76 -1.94
CA PHE A 295 -8.14 12.92 -0.79
C PHE A 295 -7.14 13.21 0.32
N VAL A 296 -7.63 13.41 1.53
CA VAL A 296 -6.81 13.84 2.67
C VAL A 296 -6.53 12.66 3.60
N LYS A 297 -5.24 12.41 3.88
CA LYS A 297 -4.77 11.30 4.71
C LYS A 297 -3.83 11.82 5.79
N TRP A 298 -4.29 11.81 7.04
CA TRP A 298 -3.45 12.20 8.17
C TRP A 298 -2.35 11.16 8.42
N LEU A 299 -1.15 11.62 8.76
CA LEU A 299 -0.08 10.77 9.29
C LEU A 299 0.25 11.22 10.71
N THR A 300 0.37 10.26 11.63
CA THR A 300 0.82 10.53 13.00
C THR A 300 2.32 10.86 13.03
N SER A 301 2.81 11.40 14.16
CA SER A 301 4.24 11.68 14.34
C SER A 301 5.08 10.39 14.26
N GLU A 302 4.54 9.30 14.80
CA GLU A 302 5.15 7.97 14.77
C GLU A 302 5.25 7.49 13.33
N GLN A 303 4.17 7.57 12.54
CA GLN A 303 4.18 7.18 11.13
C GLN A 303 5.17 8.00 10.31
N LYS A 304 5.25 9.32 10.54
CA LYS A 304 6.23 10.19 9.86
C LYS A 304 7.67 9.81 10.20
N SER A 305 7.96 9.50 11.46
CA SER A 305 9.27 9.04 11.90
C SER A 305 9.62 7.67 11.31
N GLU A 306 8.65 6.77 11.32
CA GLU A 306 8.76 5.40 10.83
C GLU A 306 9.06 5.38 9.33
N LEU A 307 8.35 6.17 8.53
CA LEU A 307 8.63 6.35 7.10
C LEU A 307 10.11 6.66 6.82
N LYS A 308 10.71 7.59 7.58
CA LYS A 308 12.11 7.98 7.39
C LYS A 308 13.09 6.85 7.66
N LYS A 309 12.70 5.79 8.39
CA LYS A 309 13.56 4.62 8.61
C LYS A 309 13.72 3.76 7.36
N TYR A 310 12.73 3.79 6.45
CA TYR A 310 12.71 2.97 5.23
C TYR A 310 13.21 3.69 3.98
N LEU A 311 13.16 5.02 3.96
CA LEU A 311 13.68 5.78 2.85
C LEU A 311 15.21 5.64 2.76
N PRO A 312 15.79 5.50 1.54
CA PRO A 312 17.22 5.66 1.31
C PRO A 312 17.78 6.93 1.97
N GLU A 313 19.04 6.92 2.43
CA GLU A 313 19.64 8.03 3.18
C GLU A 313 19.54 9.37 2.44
N GLU A 314 19.74 9.36 1.12
CA GLU A 314 19.63 10.52 0.24
C GLU A 314 18.20 11.10 0.17
N LEU A 315 17.19 10.28 0.48
CA LEU A 315 15.78 10.67 0.48
C LEU A 315 15.25 11.08 1.87
N LYS A 316 15.94 10.75 2.97
CA LYS A 316 15.48 11.05 4.35
C LYS A 316 15.37 12.54 4.67
N GLN A 317 16.03 13.38 3.88
CA GLN A 317 15.96 14.83 4.00
C GLN A 317 14.63 15.42 3.49
N TRP A 318 13.86 14.67 2.69
CA TRP A 318 12.58 15.11 2.15
C TRP A 318 11.43 14.65 3.03
N ASP A 319 10.60 15.59 3.48
CA ASP A 319 9.34 15.25 4.13
C ASP A 319 8.27 15.05 3.06
N THR A 320 7.50 13.96 3.14
CA THR A 320 6.43 13.68 2.17
C THR A 320 5.37 14.77 2.17
N ALA A 321 4.82 15.05 1.00
CA ALA A 321 3.81 16.09 0.79
C ALA A 321 2.52 15.51 0.19
N ASN A 322 2.53 15.25 -1.12
CA ASN A 322 1.38 14.76 -1.86
C ASN A 322 1.78 13.55 -2.69
N ILE A 323 0.84 12.62 -2.87
CA ILE A 323 0.89 11.65 -3.96
C ILE A 323 0.07 12.24 -5.11
N PHE A 324 0.67 12.39 -6.28
CA PHE A 324 -0.03 12.75 -7.51
C PHE A 324 -0.14 11.51 -8.37
N ILE A 325 -1.34 11.21 -8.84
CA ILE A 325 -1.60 10.15 -9.82
C ILE A 325 -2.16 10.82 -11.06
N ARG A 326 -1.52 10.62 -12.20
CA ARG A 326 -1.97 11.09 -13.51
C ARG A 326 -2.53 9.90 -14.28
N TRP A 327 -3.79 10.00 -14.68
CA TRP A 327 -4.44 9.04 -15.55
C TRP A 327 -5.06 9.79 -16.73
N GLU A 328 -4.45 9.67 -17.90
CA GLU A 328 -4.93 10.36 -19.11
C GLU A 328 -6.21 9.71 -19.65
N SER A 329 -7.09 10.51 -20.26
CA SER A 329 -8.35 9.99 -20.80
C SER A 329 -8.08 8.96 -21.92
N GLY A 330 -8.62 7.75 -21.76
CA GLY A 330 -8.44 6.65 -22.72
C GLY A 330 -7.16 5.83 -22.55
N ALA A 331 -6.30 6.17 -21.59
CA ALA A 331 -5.12 5.36 -21.27
C ALA A 331 -5.50 4.04 -20.59
N SER A 332 -4.74 2.97 -20.89
CA SER A 332 -4.86 1.66 -20.23
C SER A 332 -4.18 1.61 -18.86
N GLU A 333 -3.21 2.50 -18.65
CA GLU A 333 -2.42 2.62 -17.43
C GLU A 333 -2.19 4.09 -17.08
N GLY A 334 -1.87 4.36 -15.83
CA GLY A 334 -1.50 5.68 -15.33
C GLY A 334 -0.15 5.68 -14.64
N GLU A 335 0.29 6.86 -14.23
CA GLU A 335 1.54 7.06 -13.50
C GLU A 335 1.27 7.74 -12.17
N GLY A 336 2.05 7.41 -11.16
CA GLY A 336 1.97 8.01 -9.85
C GLY A 336 3.33 8.46 -9.33
N ILE A 337 3.34 9.56 -8.59
CA ILE A 337 4.53 10.10 -7.94
C ILE A 337 4.22 10.48 -6.49
N LEU A 338 5.17 10.23 -5.60
CA LEU A 338 5.19 10.79 -4.24
C LEU A 338 6.15 11.97 -4.23
N VAL A 339 5.66 13.15 -3.87
CA VAL A 339 6.43 14.40 -3.83
C VAL A 339 6.87 14.69 -2.40
N GLY A 340 8.06 15.24 -2.24
CA GLY A 340 8.61 15.70 -0.97
C GLY A 340 9.02 17.16 -0.99
N PHE A 341 9.05 17.77 0.20
CA PHE A 341 9.57 19.12 0.43
C PHE A 341 10.73 19.09 1.42
N ASN A 342 11.80 19.85 1.15
CA ASN A 342 13.01 19.84 1.98
C ASN A 342 12.94 20.87 3.11
N TRP A 343 12.16 20.59 4.15
CA TRP A 343 12.09 21.47 5.33
C TRP A 343 13.42 21.59 6.05
N LYS A 344 14.27 20.56 6.01
CA LYS A 344 15.60 20.59 6.64
C LYS A 344 16.49 21.66 6.00
N LYS A 345 16.54 21.70 4.67
CA LYS A 345 17.28 22.74 3.91
C LYS A 345 16.68 24.11 4.17
N ALA A 346 15.36 24.27 4.02
CA ALA A 346 14.67 25.54 4.23
C ALA A 346 14.93 26.12 5.62
N SER A 347 14.79 25.31 6.68
CA SER A 347 15.04 25.77 8.05
C SER A 347 16.52 26.08 8.31
N LYS A 348 17.44 25.28 7.78
CA LYS A 348 18.88 25.50 7.91
C LYS A 348 19.32 26.81 7.25
N GLU A 349 18.93 27.02 6.00
CA GLU A 349 19.36 28.18 5.21
C GLU A 349 18.66 29.48 5.64
N CYS A 350 17.42 29.40 6.12
CA CYS A 350 16.73 30.53 6.75
C CYS A 350 17.27 30.83 8.17
N GLY A 351 18.05 29.92 8.77
CA GLY A 351 18.56 30.06 10.13
C GLY A 351 17.45 30.10 11.18
N ILE A 352 16.54 29.12 11.12
CA ILE A 352 15.44 28.95 12.08
C ILE A 352 15.34 27.51 12.58
N GLU A 353 14.73 27.30 13.75
CA GLU A 353 14.36 25.98 14.23
C GLU A 353 12.91 25.63 13.86
N ARG A 354 12.65 24.40 13.42
CA ARG A 354 11.29 23.92 13.10
C ARG A 354 10.34 23.95 14.30
N SER A 355 10.86 23.79 15.50
CA SER A 355 10.12 23.85 16.77
C SER A 355 9.44 25.22 16.96
N TRP A 356 10.05 26.30 16.47
CA TRP A 356 9.55 27.67 16.63
C TRP A 356 8.20 27.87 15.96
N PHE A 357 7.88 27.13 14.90
CA PHE A 357 6.55 27.18 14.30
C PHE A 357 5.42 26.77 15.25
N ARG A 358 5.74 26.05 16.34
CA ARG A 358 4.77 25.63 17.37
C ARG A 358 4.94 26.38 18.68
N ASP A 359 5.85 27.35 18.76
CA ASP A 359 6.04 28.18 19.94
C ASP A 359 5.02 29.33 19.99
N PHE A 360 3.74 28.97 20.11
CA PHE A 360 2.62 29.92 20.13
C PHE A 360 2.58 30.81 21.39
N LYS A 361 3.48 30.55 22.36
CA LYS A 361 3.58 31.33 23.61
C LYS A 361 4.49 32.54 23.47
N THR A 362 5.29 32.62 22.41
CA THR A 362 6.25 33.70 22.18
C THR A 362 6.10 34.25 20.77
N TRP A 363 6.85 35.29 20.43
CA TRP A 363 6.89 35.86 19.08
C TRP A 363 7.44 34.90 18.02
N ARG A 364 8.13 33.83 18.43
CA ARG A 364 8.87 32.94 17.53
C ARG A 364 7.98 32.28 16.48
N TRP A 365 6.71 32.00 16.77
CA TRP A 365 5.82 31.32 15.81
C TRP A 365 5.54 32.16 14.57
N TRP A 366 5.25 33.46 14.71
CA TRP A 366 4.97 34.31 13.54
C TRP A 366 6.27 34.82 12.94
N TRP A 367 7.28 35.12 13.77
CA TRP A 367 8.58 35.62 13.31
C TRP A 367 9.27 34.61 12.39
N ALA A 368 9.30 33.34 12.79
CA ALA A 368 9.92 32.29 11.98
C ALA A 368 9.18 32.08 10.66
N ARG A 369 7.86 32.28 10.64
CA ARG A 369 7.04 32.19 9.42
C ARG A 369 7.31 33.37 8.50
N LEU A 370 7.21 34.60 8.98
CA LEU A 370 7.49 35.81 8.21
C LEU A 370 8.90 35.79 7.60
N LYS A 371 9.91 35.47 8.42
CA LYS A 371 11.30 35.35 7.95
C LYS A 371 11.43 34.30 6.85
N MET A 372 10.82 33.13 7.04
CA MET A 372 10.87 32.06 6.06
C MET A 372 10.05 32.38 4.81
N ASP A 373 8.93 33.09 4.89
CA ASP A 373 8.13 33.47 3.73
C ASP A 373 8.91 34.41 2.81
N LEU A 374 9.58 35.41 3.38
CA LEU A 374 10.47 36.31 2.63
C LEU A 374 11.62 35.53 1.98
N TRP A 375 12.21 34.59 2.71
CA TRP A 375 13.28 33.74 2.18
C TRP A 375 12.80 32.79 1.07
N ILE A 376 11.65 32.11 1.24
CA ILE A 376 11.09 31.20 0.22
C ILE A 376 10.63 31.99 -1.02
N ALA A 377 10.24 33.26 -0.88
CA ALA A 377 9.86 34.09 -2.03
C ALA A 377 10.98 34.17 -3.10
N ASP A 378 12.25 34.09 -2.70
CA ASP A 378 13.40 34.03 -3.63
C ASP A 378 13.53 32.69 -4.39
N TYR A 379 12.72 31.68 -4.04
CA TYR A 379 12.69 30.36 -4.66
C TYR A 379 11.46 30.11 -5.53
N MET A 380 10.52 31.06 -5.64
CA MET A 380 9.27 30.91 -6.42
C MET A 380 9.51 30.50 -7.88
N ASP A 381 10.63 30.93 -8.48
CA ASP A 381 10.99 30.60 -9.86
C ASP A 381 11.92 29.37 -10.01
N LYS A 382 12.36 28.77 -8.88
CA LYS A 382 13.30 27.63 -8.83
C LYS A 382 12.83 26.55 -7.85
N PRO A 383 11.62 26.00 -8.04
CA PRO A 383 11.03 25.06 -7.08
C PRO A 383 11.85 23.77 -6.86
N GLU A 384 12.65 23.35 -7.84
CA GLU A 384 13.56 22.19 -7.76
C GLU A 384 14.59 22.26 -6.61
N GLU A 385 14.88 23.45 -6.08
CA GLU A 385 15.79 23.61 -4.93
C GLU A 385 15.21 23.06 -3.62
N LEU A 386 13.87 22.96 -3.53
CA LEU A 386 13.13 22.64 -2.32
C LEU A 386 12.08 21.53 -2.50
N VAL A 387 11.81 21.11 -3.74
CA VAL A 387 10.83 20.07 -4.09
C VAL A 387 11.51 18.95 -4.88
N ALA A 388 11.19 17.69 -4.56
CA ALA A 388 11.67 16.54 -5.31
C ALA A 388 10.63 15.41 -5.36
N ILE A 389 10.80 14.51 -6.33
CA ILE A 389 10.06 13.24 -6.39
C ILE A 389 10.78 12.21 -5.51
N ILE A 390 10.10 11.72 -4.47
CA ILE A 390 10.59 10.66 -3.58
C ILE A 390 10.43 9.28 -4.24
N LYS A 391 9.31 9.05 -4.93
CA LYS A 391 9.01 7.77 -5.59
C LYS A 391 8.20 8.00 -6.85
N LYS A 392 8.50 7.25 -7.91
CA LYS A 392 7.61 7.03 -9.06
C LYS A 392 7.05 5.61 -9.01
N PHE A 393 5.82 5.41 -9.48
CA PHE A 393 5.18 4.10 -9.59
C PHE A 393 4.19 4.06 -10.74
N GLU A 394 4.00 2.89 -11.32
CA GLU A 394 3.01 2.65 -12.36
C GLU A 394 1.64 2.29 -11.74
N VAL A 395 0.57 2.70 -12.42
CA VAL A 395 -0.81 2.43 -12.02
C VAL A 395 -1.46 1.61 -13.13
N GLU A 396 -1.35 0.28 -13.02
CA GLU A 396 -1.84 -0.66 -14.05
C GLU A 396 -3.37 -0.70 -14.15
N ASN A 397 -4.09 -0.35 -13.08
CA ASN A 397 -5.54 -0.32 -13.06
C ASN A 397 -6.09 0.61 -11.98
N LEU A 398 -7.36 0.99 -12.15
CA LEU A 398 -8.07 1.89 -11.25
C LEU A 398 -8.23 1.35 -9.81
N SER A 399 -8.13 0.03 -9.59
CA SER A 399 -8.28 -0.55 -8.25
C SER A 399 -7.20 -0.04 -7.28
N LEU A 400 -5.98 0.24 -7.77
CA LEU A 400 -4.93 0.82 -6.95
C LEU A 400 -5.32 2.24 -6.51
N ILE A 401 -5.85 3.07 -7.41
CA ILE A 401 -6.31 4.42 -7.08
C ILE A 401 -7.44 4.37 -6.03
N GLU A 402 -8.41 3.47 -6.22
CA GLU A 402 -9.50 3.27 -5.26
C GLU A 402 -8.99 2.85 -3.88
N ARG A 403 -8.00 1.96 -3.80
CA ARG A 403 -7.38 1.58 -2.51
C ARG A 403 -6.65 2.76 -1.87
N LEU A 404 -5.80 3.46 -2.61
CA LEU A 404 -5.00 4.57 -2.08
C LEU A 404 -5.88 5.68 -1.48
N LYS A 405 -7.06 5.93 -2.06
CA LYS A 405 -8.00 6.95 -1.57
C LYS A 405 -8.96 6.44 -0.48
N SER A 406 -9.23 5.14 -0.39
CA SER A 406 -10.20 4.51 0.54
C SER A 406 -9.97 4.83 2.01
N ALA A 407 -11.01 5.15 2.78
CA ALA A 407 -10.91 5.44 4.21
C ALA A 407 -10.26 4.28 5.00
N GLY A 408 -9.48 4.58 6.04
CA GLY A 408 -8.74 3.59 6.82
C GLY A 408 -7.44 3.07 6.17
N VAL A 409 -7.27 3.25 4.86
CA VAL A 409 -6.04 2.83 4.15
C VAL A 409 -4.94 3.89 4.28
N ASN A 410 -3.75 3.45 4.68
CA ASN A 410 -2.53 4.25 4.61
C ASN A 410 -1.90 4.10 3.21
N PRO A 411 -1.92 5.14 2.36
CA PRO A 411 -1.42 5.03 1.00
C PRO A 411 0.09 4.77 0.94
N LEU A 412 0.87 5.14 1.97
CA LEU A 412 2.30 4.85 2.00
C LEU A 412 2.59 3.36 2.26
N VAL A 413 1.68 2.66 2.95
CA VAL A 413 1.76 1.20 3.11
C VAL A 413 1.44 0.51 1.79
N GLU A 414 0.35 0.90 1.14
CA GLU A 414 -0.04 0.39 -0.18
C GLU A 414 1.03 0.62 -1.26
N LEU A 415 1.79 1.72 -1.17
CA LEU A 415 2.90 2.01 -2.08
C LEU A 415 4.20 1.28 -1.73
N GLY A 416 4.19 0.43 -0.69
CA GLY A 416 5.37 -0.29 -0.22
C GLY A 416 6.47 0.65 0.27
N LEU A 417 6.10 1.76 0.91
CA LEU A 417 7.01 2.72 1.54
C LEU A 417 7.02 2.60 3.07
N MET A 418 6.02 1.93 3.64
CA MET A 418 5.89 1.65 5.05
C MET A 418 5.26 0.27 5.23
N LEU A 419 5.55 -0.39 6.35
CA LEU A 419 4.79 -1.54 6.80
C LEU A 419 3.69 -1.06 7.76
N GLU A 420 2.52 -1.70 7.71
CA GLU A 420 1.51 -1.52 8.75
C GLU A 420 1.95 -2.30 10.00
N LYS A 421 1.99 -1.64 11.16
CA LYS A 421 2.27 -2.30 12.43
C LYS A 421 1.03 -3.08 12.87
N PRO A 422 1.05 -4.42 12.91
CA PRO A 422 -0.09 -5.19 13.36
C PRO A 422 -0.22 -5.14 14.88
N PRO A 423 -1.40 -5.49 15.45
CA PRO A 423 -1.58 -5.62 16.88
C PRO A 423 -0.63 -6.67 17.48
N LEU A 424 0.24 -6.27 18.41
CA LEU A 424 1.25 -7.14 19.02
C LEU A 424 0.71 -7.83 20.28
N LYS A 425 -0.06 -8.91 20.09
CA LYS A 425 -0.77 -9.61 21.19
C LYS A 425 0.12 -10.55 22.02
N SER A 426 1.34 -10.85 21.57
CA SER A 426 2.30 -11.70 22.30
C SER A 426 3.74 -11.44 21.84
N ILE A 427 4.72 -11.95 22.58
CA ILE A 427 6.14 -11.87 22.19
C ILE A 427 6.39 -12.47 20.81
N MET A 428 5.71 -13.58 20.46
CA MET A 428 5.85 -14.18 19.13
C MET A 428 5.30 -13.28 18.01
N HIS A 429 4.29 -12.43 18.29
CA HIS A 429 3.87 -11.39 17.37
C HIS A 429 4.97 -10.33 17.21
N ALA A 430 5.55 -9.87 18.32
CA ALA A 430 6.61 -8.86 18.31
C ALA A 430 7.86 -9.32 17.58
N VAL A 431 8.32 -10.55 17.82
CA VAL A 431 9.49 -11.13 17.14
C VAL A 431 9.25 -11.23 15.63
N ALA A 432 8.09 -11.73 15.20
CA ALA A 432 7.75 -11.83 13.78
C ALA A 432 7.58 -10.46 13.12
N TYR A 433 7.02 -9.49 13.83
CA TYR A 433 6.94 -8.10 13.38
C TYR A 433 8.36 -7.58 13.11
N ARG A 434 9.27 -7.74 14.07
CA ARG A 434 10.67 -7.31 13.93
C ARG A 434 11.44 -8.04 12.84
N ALA A 435 11.20 -9.33 12.66
CA ALA A 435 11.80 -10.09 11.57
C ALA A 435 11.31 -9.61 10.19
N THR A 436 10.00 -9.36 10.06
CA THR A 436 9.40 -8.86 8.82
C THR A 436 9.86 -7.44 8.50
N MET A 437 10.03 -6.60 9.53
CA MET A 437 10.58 -5.25 9.41
C MET A 437 12.03 -5.26 8.90
N GLU A 438 12.88 -6.11 9.48
CA GLU A 438 14.26 -6.25 9.01
C GLU A 438 14.32 -6.85 7.60
N ALA A 439 13.40 -7.75 7.26
CA ALA A 439 13.24 -8.25 5.91
C ALA A 439 12.92 -7.13 4.92
N PHE A 440 11.89 -6.34 5.19
CA PHE A 440 11.51 -5.21 4.33
C PHE A 440 12.64 -4.19 4.16
N LYS A 441 13.43 -3.93 5.21
CA LYS A 441 14.58 -3.02 5.16
C LYS A 441 15.76 -3.56 4.35
N ARG A 442 16.12 -4.83 4.54
CA ARG A 442 17.37 -5.42 4.00
C ARG A 442 17.17 -6.18 2.70
N LEU A 443 15.93 -6.58 2.43
CA LEU A 443 15.46 -7.22 1.23
C LEU A 443 14.29 -6.39 0.68
N PRO A 444 14.51 -5.19 0.13
CA PRO A 444 13.42 -4.30 -0.28
C PRO A 444 12.52 -4.98 -1.31
N PHE A 445 11.23 -5.09 -1.00
CA PHE A 445 10.22 -5.65 -1.87
C PHE A 445 8.99 -4.73 -1.93
N THR A 446 8.29 -4.78 -3.06
CA THR A 446 6.99 -4.14 -3.26
C THR A 446 5.87 -5.14 -2.97
N LEU A 447 4.65 -4.67 -2.73
CA LEU A 447 3.49 -5.56 -2.52
C LEU A 447 3.16 -6.47 -3.72
N LYS A 448 3.76 -6.22 -4.90
CA LYS A 448 3.64 -7.07 -6.09
C LYS A 448 4.71 -8.16 -6.18
N ASP A 449 5.80 -8.05 -5.43
CA ASP A 449 6.89 -9.03 -5.49
C ASP A 449 6.44 -10.37 -4.90
N GLU A 450 6.80 -11.48 -5.57
CA GLU A 450 6.62 -12.82 -5.02
C GLU A 450 7.68 -13.08 -3.93
N LEU A 451 7.21 -13.22 -2.69
CA LEU A 451 8.05 -13.40 -1.50
C LEU A 451 7.75 -14.75 -0.83
N LEU A 452 8.79 -15.43 -0.37
CA LEU A 452 8.68 -16.61 0.49
C LEU A 452 9.21 -16.29 1.87
N ALA A 453 8.39 -16.47 2.91
CA ALA A 453 8.80 -16.39 4.31
C ALA A 453 8.82 -17.79 4.94
N MET A 454 9.91 -18.12 5.64
CA MET A 454 10.15 -19.42 6.26
C MET A 454 10.52 -19.27 7.73
N PHE A 455 10.03 -20.16 8.59
CA PHE A 455 10.42 -20.25 10.00
C PHE A 455 10.08 -21.63 10.61
N PRO A 456 10.67 -22.03 11.75
CA PRO A 456 10.40 -23.31 12.42
C PRO A 456 8.96 -23.51 12.95
N THR A 457 8.45 -24.74 12.94
CA THR A 457 7.08 -25.11 13.39
C THR A 457 7.04 -26.45 14.15
N PRO A 458 6.01 -26.72 14.98
CA PRO A 458 4.92 -25.83 15.44
C PRO A 458 5.22 -25.07 16.72
N THR A 459 6.28 -25.48 17.43
CA THR A 459 6.68 -24.91 18.71
C THR A 459 8.19 -24.78 18.78
N ILE A 460 8.64 -23.82 19.58
CA ILE A 460 10.04 -23.63 19.97
C ILE A 460 10.15 -23.63 21.49
N LYS A 461 11.31 -24.02 22.00
CA LYS A 461 11.64 -23.95 23.43
C LYS A 461 12.69 -22.88 23.67
N ALA A 462 12.36 -21.89 24.51
CA ALA A 462 13.25 -20.80 24.90
C ALA A 462 13.38 -20.76 26.43
N GLY A 463 14.58 -20.99 26.97
CA GLY A 463 14.84 -20.99 28.43
C GLY A 463 13.91 -21.91 29.23
N GLY A 464 13.47 -23.03 28.65
CA GLY A 464 12.52 -23.98 29.26
C GLY A 464 11.05 -23.72 28.95
N ILE A 465 10.70 -22.56 28.38
CA ILE A 465 9.33 -22.19 28.02
C ILE A 465 9.00 -22.66 26.61
N LEU A 466 7.90 -23.40 26.46
CA LEU A 466 7.39 -23.83 25.15
C LEU A 466 6.47 -22.75 24.55
N ALA A 467 6.81 -22.22 23.38
CA ALA A 467 6.03 -21.20 22.68
C ALA A 467 5.53 -21.70 21.32
N LYS A 468 4.27 -21.39 20.99
CA LYS A 468 3.67 -21.67 19.67
C LYS A 468 4.15 -20.65 18.64
N THR A 469 4.52 -21.10 17.44
CA THR A 469 4.95 -20.21 16.35
C THR A 469 3.81 -19.75 15.44
N SER A 470 2.57 -20.21 15.64
CA SER A 470 1.40 -19.77 14.87
C SER A 470 1.20 -18.25 14.83
N PRO A 471 1.46 -17.45 15.89
CA PRO A 471 1.36 -15.99 15.82
C PRO A 471 2.30 -15.35 14.80
N CYS A 472 3.42 -16.01 14.48
CA CYS A 472 4.36 -15.50 13.49
C CYS A 472 3.74 -15.51 12.09
N THR A 473 2.99 -16.56 11.75
CA THR A 473 2.24 -16.65 10.49
C THR A 473 1.28 -15.47 10.35
N ASP A 474 0.53 -15.18 11.41
CA ASP A 474 -0.52 -14.15 11.41
C ASP A 474 0.08 -12.77 11.16
N VAL A 475 1.19 -12.45 11.83
CA VAL A 475 1.90 -11.19 11.67
C VAL A 475 2.51 -11.04 10.28
N ILE A 476 3.24 -12.06 9.80
CA ILE A 476 3.84 -12.00 8.47
C ILE A 476 2.73 -11.82 7.42
N ARG A 477 1.66 -12.61 7.46
CA ARG A 477 0.53 -12.46 6.53
C ARG A 477 -0.16 -11.11 6.62
N ALA A 478 -0.31 -10.54 7.82
CA ALA A 478 -0.90 -9.21 7.97
C ALA A 478 -0.02 -8.12 7.35
N MET A 479 1.30 -8.24 7.45
CA MET A 479 2.25 -7.23 6.98
C MET A 479 2.60 -7.32 5.49
N VAL A 480 2.60 -8.54 4.93
CA VAL A 480 3.03 -8.77 3.54
C VAL A 480 2.02 -9.54 2.67
N GLY A 481 0.90 -10.01 3.25
CA GLY A 481 -0.01 -10.97 2.63
C GLY A 481 -1.44 -10.49 2.33
N TYR A 482 -1.95 -9.43 2.96
CA TYR A 482 -3.36 -9.01 2.82
C TYR A 482 -3.51 -7.50 2.63
N PRO A 483 -4.39 -7.01 1.72
CA PRO A 483 -5.34 -7.76 0.87
C PRO A 483 -4.79 -8.22 -0.50
N ILE A 484 -3.49 -8.10 -0.76
CA ILE A 484 -2.94 -8.14 -2.13
C ILE A 484 -1.78 -9.15 -2.31
N GLY A 485 -1.42 -9.94 -1.30
CA GLY A 485 -0.06 -10.47 -1.20
C GLY A 485 0.23 -11.76 -1.95
N HIS A 486 1.21 -11.69 -2.85
CA HIS A 486 1.98 -12.83 -3.37
C HIS A 486 3.06 -13.31 -2.36
N CYS A 487 2.80 -13.24 -1.05
CA CYS A 487 3.70 -13.77 -0.03
C CYS A 487 3.29 -15.17 0.42
N THR A 488 4.10 -16.17 0.09
CA THR A 488 3.93 -17.53 0.61
C THR A 488 4.62 -17.64 1.97
N VAL A 489 3.90 -18.08 3.00
CA VAL A 489 4.46 -18.29 4.34
C VAL A 489 4.51 -19.79 4.63
N ILE A 490 5.72 -20.33 4.74
CA ILE A 490 5.99 -21.76 4.87
C ILE A 490 6.62 -22.07 6.24
N PRO A 491 5.87 -22.75 7.13
CA PRO A 491 6.44 -23.30 8.33
C PRO A 491 7.29 -24.56 8.01
N VAL A 492 8.53 -24.61 8.49
CA VAL A 492 9.48 -25.72 8.25
C VAL A 492 9.57 -26.61 9.48
N HIS A 493 9.32 -27.91 9.34
CA HIS A 493 9.35 -28.85 10.46
C HIS A 493 10.76 -28.93 11.06
N ARG A 494 10.86 -28.75 12.38
CA ARG A 494 12.12 -28.82 13.13
C ARG A 494 11.86 -29.43 14.51
N SER A 495 12.92 -29.89 15.15
CA SER A 495 12.84 -30.32 16.55
C SER A 495 12.38 -29.15 17.44
N TYR A 496 11.60 -29.42 18.48
CA TYR A 496 11.09 -28.38 19.38
C TYR A 496 12.21 -27.63 20.14
N ASP A 497 13.40 -28.22 20.26
CA ASP A 497 14.60 -27.59 20.85
C ASP A 497 15.40 -26.73 19.84
N SER A 498 14.90 -26.57 18.60
CA SER A 498 15.58 -25.74 17.60
C SER A 498 15.45 -24.25 17.92
N SER A 499 16.50 -23.49 17.62
CA SER A 499 16.44 -22.02 17.69
C SER A 499 15.36 -21.46 16.76
N LEU A 500 14.72 -20.39 17.18
CA LEU A 500 13.82 -19.62 16.33
C LEU A 500 14.64 -18.81 15.32
N TRP A 501 14.31 -18.96 14.04
CA TRP A 501 14.88 -18.18 12.96
C TRP A 501 13.80 -17.82 11.95
N PHE A 502 14.06 -16.79 11.16
CA PHE A 502 13.23 -16.38 10.03
C PHE A 502 14.10 -16.30 8.79
N ALA A 503 13.56 -16.75 7.66
CA ALA A 503 14.18 -16.54 6.37
C ALA A 503 13.19 -15.96 5.36
N PHE A 504 13.62 -14.97 4.59
CA PHE A 504 12.81 -14.32 3.57
C PHE A 504 13.53 -14.42 2.23
N TYR A 505 12.87 -14.93 1.21
CA TYR A 505 13.41 -15.12 -0.13
C TYR A 505 12.58 -14.38 -1.17
N LYS A 506 13.22 -13.54 -1.98
CA LYS A 506 12.57 -12.73 -3.02
C LYS A 506 12.81 -13.36 -4.39
N LYS A 507 11.75 -13.91 -5.01
CA LYS A 507 11.84 -14.70 -6.24
C LYS A 507 12.52 -13.95 -7.38
N THR A 508 12.17 -12.69 -7.59
CA THR A 508 12.66 -11.87 -8.72
C THR A 508 14.16 -11.57 -8.67
N THR A 509 14.75 -11.59 -7.48
CA THR A 509 16.18 -11.25 -7.30
C THR A 509 17.05 -12.47 -6.95
N GLY A 510 16.43 -13.51 -6.40
CA GLY A 510 17.15 -14.66 -5.84
C GLY A 510 17.78 -14.38 -4.48
N GLU A 511 17.55 -13.22 -3.87
CA GLU A 511 18.12 -12.86 -2.58
C GLU A 511 17.36 -13.52 -1.42
N LEU A 512 18.12 -14.04 -0.45
CA LEU A 512 17.64 -14.62 0.80
C LEU A 512 18.22 -13.84 1.99
N LEU A 513 17.35 -13.45 2.91
CA LEU A 513 17.71 -12.91 4.22
C LEU A 513 17.39 -13.93 5.31
N TYR A 514 18.36 -14.26 6.15
CA TYR A 514 18.23 -15.11 7.33
C TYR A 514 18.45 -14.29 8.61
N LEU A 515 17.59 -14.52 9.61
CA LEU A 515 17.56 -13.83 10.88
C LEU A 515 17.43 -14.85 12.00
N LYS A 516 18.42 -14.95 12.88
CA LYS A 516 18.41 -15.88 14.01
C LYS A 516 18.11 -15.15 15.32
N VAL A 517 17.07 -15.56 16.02
CA VAL A 517 16.61 -14.90 17.24
C VAL A 517 17.52 -15.23 18.42
N ASN A 518 17.79 -14.24 19.26
CA ASN A 518 18.43 -14.42 20.56
C ASN A 518 17.47 -15.18 21.50
N MET A 519 17.76 -16.47 21.71
CA MET A 519 16.87 -17.36 22.47
C MET A 519 16.83 -17.05 23.96
N ASP A 520 17.90 -16.48 24.53
CA ASP A 520 17.95 -16.12 25.95
C ASP A 520 17.09 -14.88 26.22
N LEU A 521 17.22 -13.85 25.36
CA LEU A 521 16.37 -12.67 25.40
C LEU A 521 14.90 -13.03 25.15
N LEU A 522 14.64 -13.93 24.20
CA LEU A 522 13.29 -14.42 23.93
C LEU A 522 12.70 -15.11 25.16
N ALA A 523 13.48 -15.94 25.86
CA ALA A 523 13.05 -16.60 27.09
C ALA A 523 12.72 -15.61 28.20
N GLU A 524 13.57 -14.59 28.40
CA GLU A 524 13.33 -13.52 29.38
C GLU A 524 11.99 -12.84 29.14
N TYR A 525 11.72 -12.43 27.90
CA TYR A 525 10.48 -11.74 27.55
C TYR A 525 9.24 -12.64 27.54
N LEU A 526 9.39 -13.92 27.19
CA LEU A 526 8.30 -14.90 27.31
C LEU A 526 7.91 -15.15 28.77
N ALA A 527 8.83 -14.97 29.72
CA ALA A 527 8.57 -15.12 31.16
C ALA A 527 7.87 -13.89 31.78
N LYS A 528 7.88 -12.72 31.11
CA LYS A 528 7.26 -11.49 31.64
C LYS A 528 5.73 -11.58 31.57
N THR A 529 5.07 -11.43 32.73
CA THR A 529 3.61 -11.46 32.87
C THR A 529 2.98 -10.11 33.16
N GLU A 530 3.79 -9.09 33.47
CA GLU A 530 3.36 -7.72 33.77
C GLU A 530 3.77 -6.75 32.65
N GLY A 531 3.09 -5.60 32.56
CA GLY A 531 3.40 -4.55 31.58
C GLY A 531 2.93 -4.87 30.15
N THR A 532 3.63 -4.31 29.16
CA THR A 532 3.35 -4.53 27.73
C THR A 532 4.56 -5.16 27.03
N PRO A 533 4.97 -6.38 27.42
CA PRO A 533 6.27 -6.94 27.06
C PRO A 533 6.43 -7.16 25.55
N ALA A 534 5.33 -7.34 24.80
CA ALA A 534 5.36 -7.40 23.34
C ALA A 534 5.71 -6.03 22.70
N GLU A 535 5.20 -4.93 23.24
CA GLU A 535 5.52 -3.58 22.78
C GLU A 535 6.96 -3.19 23.18
N GLU A 536 7.38 -3.53 24.40
CA GLU A 536 8.76 -3.35 24.85
C GLU A 536 9.74 -4.11 23.94
N PHE A 537 9.49 -5.40 23.68
CA PHE A 537 10.31 -6.22 22.79
C PHE A 537 10.39 -5.60 21.38
N ALA A 538 9.26 -5.12 20.86
CA ALA A 538 9.20 -4.48 19.55
C ALA A 538 10.01 -3.17 19.45
N ASN A 539 10.38 -2.56 20.58
CA ASN A 539 11.20 -1.33 20.60
C ASN A 539 12.70 -1.58 20.87
N LEU A 540 13.12 -2.82 21.15
CA LEU A 540 14.54 -3.16 21.37
C LEU A 540 15.40 -2.93 20.12
N ARG A 541 16.71 -2.79 20.27
CA ARG A 541 17.58 -2.68 19.10
C ARG A 541 17.67 -4.02 18.36
N VAL A 542 17.95 -3.92 17.07
CA VAL A 542 17.94 -5.08 16.15
C VAL A 542 19.01 -6.10 16.53
N ASP A 543 20.18 -5.62 16.95
CA ASP A 543 21.33 -6.40 17.41
C ASP A 543 21.10 -7.10 18.76
N GLU A 544 20.11 -6.67 19.54
CA GLU A 544 19.70 -7.36 20.77
C GLU A 544 18.81 -8.57 20.44
N ILE A 545 17.88 -8.39 19.48
CA ILE A 545 16.90 -9.41 19.09
C ILE A 545 17.52 -10.50 18.21
N PHE A 546 18.39 -10.14 17.27
CA PHE A 546 18.95 -11.08 16.30
C PHE A 546 20.45 -11.29 16.53
N THR A 547 20.82 -12.52 16.84
CA THR A 547 22.24 -12.91 17.00
C THR A 547 22.96 -13.04 15.66
N GLU A 548 22.23 -13.34 14.59
CA GLU A 548 22.77 -13.45 13.24
C GLU A 548 21.80 -12.79 12.24
N ILE A 549 22.34 -11.97 11.35
CA ILE A 549 21.61 -11.34 10.24
C ILE A 549 22.44 -11.55 8.97
N VAL A 550 21.98 -12.43 8.09
CA VAL A 550 22.73 -12.90 6.93
C VAL A 550 21.94 -12.67 5.66
N LYS A 551 22.50 -11.91 4.72
CA LYS A 551 21.93 -11.73 3.37
C LYS A 551 22.85 -12.40 2.34
N VAL A 552 22.28 -13.27 1.51
CA VAL A 552 22.98 -14.01 0.45
C VAL A 552 22.14 -14.06 -0.82
N ASN A 553 22.77 -14.28 -1.98
CA ASN A 553 22.05 -14.73 -3.16
C ASN A 553 21.91 -16.26 -3.06
N ALA A 554 20.67 -16.75 -3.10
CA ALA A 554 20.33 -18.16 -2.98
C ALA A 554 19.76 -18.74 -4.29
N ASP A 555 19.81 -18.01 -5.41
CA ASP A 555 19.34 -18.51 -6.71
C ASP A 555 20.27 -19.62 -7.21
N LEU A 556 19.77 -20.85 -7.17
CA LEU A 556 20.57 -22.04 -7.48
C LEU A 556 21.08 -22.06 -8.93
N SER A 557 20.40 -21.36 -9.85
CA SER A 557 20.84 -21.22 -11.24
C SER A 557 22.12 -20.40 -11.37
N LYS A 558 22.40 -19.54 -10.39
CA LYS A 558 23.56 -18.63 -10.36
C LYS A 558 24.68 -19.06 -9.42
N LEU A 559 24.54 -20.20 -8.71
CA LEU A 559 25.54 -20.68 -7.76
C LEU A 559 26.49 -21.71 -8.41
N ASP A 560 27.79 -21.40 -8.42
CA ASP A 560 28.90 -22.32 -8.60
C ASP A 560 29.49 -22.78 -7.24
N ASP A 561 30.54 -23.61 -7.27
CA ASP A 561 31.20 -24.11 -6.05
C ASP A 561 31.74 -22.99 -5.14
N LYS A 562 32.28 -21.92 -5.73
CA LYS A 562 32.85 -20.78 -5.01
C LYS A 562 31.74 -19.91 -4.42
N GLU A 563 30.66 -19.64 -5.15
CA GLU A 563 29.52 -18.93 -4.56
C GLU A 563 28.83 -19.76 -3.48
N TRP A 564 28.66 -21.06 -3.69
CA TRP A 564 28.10 -21.96 -2.69
C TRP A 564 28.94 -22.03 -1.42
N ALA A 565 30.27 -22.07 -1.52
CA ALA A 565 31.14 -22.01 -0.35
C ALA A 565 30.86 -20.75 0.49
N LYS A 566 30.68 -19.59 -0.14
CA LYS A 566 30.32 -18.34 0.58
C LYS A 566 28.92 -18.40 1.19
N VAL A 567 27.94 -18.97 0.48
CA VAL A 567 26.56 -19.09 0.97
C VAL A 567 26.51 -20.05 2.16
N SER A 568 27.14 -21.21 2.04
CA SER A 568 27.18 -22.26 3.06
C SER A 568 27.96 -21.86 4.30
N GLU A 569 29.07 -21.12 4.14
CA GLU A 569 29.80 -20.53 5.28
C GLU A 569 28.91 -19.57 6.07
N LYS A 570 28.18 -18.68 5.37
CA LYS A 570 27.34 -17.66 6.01
C LYS A 570 26.07 -18.21 6.65
N LEU A 571 25.41 -19.18 6.03
CA LEU A 571 24.16 -19.77 6.54
C LEU A 571 24.40 -21.01 7.43
N GLY A 572 25.64 -21.48 7.50
CA GLY A 572 26.02 -22.67 8.26
C GLY A 572 25.18 -23.90 7.89
N ARG A 573 24.69 -24.60 8.93
CA ARG A 573 23.94 -25.86 8.79
C ARG A 573 22.59 -25.70 8.10
N ASP A 574 22.04 -24.49 8.05
CA ASP A 574 20.74 -24.22 7.44
C ASP A 574 20.83 -23.96 5.93
N ALA A 575 22.03 -23.78 5.37
CA ALA A 575 22.23 -23.46 3.95
C ALA A 575 21.52 -24.45 3.00
N PHE A 576 21.72 -25.76 3.20
CA PHE A 576 21.15 -26.81 2.36
C PHE A 576 19.61 -26.82 2.41
N SER A 577 19.04 -26.61 3.59
CA SER A 577 17.59 -26.55 3.81
C SER A 577 16.97 -25.31 3.17
N LEU A 578 17.48 -24.12 3.52
CA LEU A 578 16.92 -22.84 3.09
C LEU A 578 17.03 -22.62 1.58
N VAL A 579 18.20 -22.90 1.01
CA VAL A 579 18.41 -22.76 -0.43
C VAL A 579 17.57 -23.79 -1.20
N GLY A 580 17.48 -25.03 -0.72
CA GLY A 580 16.64 -26.06 -1.32
C GLY A 580 15.15 -25.69 -1.35
N ILE A 581 14.59 -25.26 -0.22
CA ILE A 581 13.18 -24.86 -0.09
C ILE A 581 12.88 -23.63 -0.95
N ALA A 582 13.75 -22.61 -0.90
CA ALA A 582 13.56 -21.38 -1.67
C ALA A 582 13.50 -21.65 -3.18
N ASN A 583 14.39 -22.49 -3.69
CA ASN A 583 14.44 -22.76 -5.13
C ASN A 583 13.34 -23.69 -5.59
N VAL A 584 12.95 -24.72 -4.82
CA VAL A 584 11.80 -25.54 -5.21
C VAL A 584 10.54 -24.68 -5.27
N TRP A 585 10.30 -23.80 -4.29
CA TRP A 585 9.19 -22.83 -4.34
C TRP A 585 9.26 -21.92 -5.58
N ALA A 586 10.46 -21.43 -5.92
CA ALA A 586 10.66 -20.54 -7.05
C ALA A 586 10.46 -21.20 -8.43
N THR A 587 10.46 -22.54 -8.53
CA THR A 587 10.54 -23.22 -9.83
C THR A 587 9.30 -23.15 -10.71
N ASP A 588 8.17 -22.60 -10.27
CA ASP A 588 6.83 -22.67 -10.91
C ASP A 588 6.32 -24.10 -11.22
N LYS A 589 7.21 -25.09 -11.11
CA LYS A 589 7.08 -26.53 -11.36
C LYS A 589 7.05 -27.33 -10.07
N ALA A 590 6.96 -26.69 -8.91
CA ALA A 590 6.86 -27.38 -7.62
C ALA A 590 5.40 -27.53 -7.22
N PRO A 591 4.74 -28.63 -7.56
CA PRO A 591 3.38 -28.87 -7.12
C PRO A 591 3.32 -28.86 -5.59
N LEU A 592 2.20 -28.38 -5.08
CA LEU A 592 1.87 -28.25 -3.65
C LEU A 592 2.25 -29.50 -2.83
N LEU A 593 2.16 -30.68 -3.45
CA LEU A 593 2.54 -31.97 -2.89
C LEU A 593 4.03 -32.08 -2.54
N LEU A 594 4.94 -31.75 -3.48
CA LEU A 594 6.38 -31.78 -3.20
C LEU A 594 6.78 -30.73 -2.17
N MET A 595 6.15 -29.55 -2.22
CA MET A 595 6.39 -28.51 -1.23
C MET A 595 6.01 -28.99 0.17
N SER A 596 4.83 -29.60 0.31
CA SER A 596 4.36 -30.16 1.59
C SER A 596 5.28 -31.25 2.12
N ALA A 597 5.78 -32.13 1.24
CA ALA A 597 6.76 -33.15 1.60
C ALA A 597 8.10 -32.53 2.05
N THR A 598 8.54 -31.46 1.38
CA THR A 598 9.75 -30.72 1.74
C THR A 598 9.62 -30.03 3.10
N MET A 599 8.43 -29.52 3.44
CA MET A 599 8.15 -28.93 4.74
C MET A 599 8.28 -29.93 5.90
N LEU A 600 7.78 -31.16 5.71
CA LEU A 600 7.94 -32.25 6.68
C LEU A 600 9.39 -32.72 6.76
N HIS A 601 10.02 -32.97 5.61
CA HIS A 601 11.38 -33.48 5.51
C HIS A 601 12.46 -32.44 5.88
N ASN A 602 12.06 -31.17 6.03
CA ASN A 602 12.86 -29.98 6.36
C ASN A 602 13.86 -29.50 5.30
N HIS A 603 14.05 -30.21 4.20
CA HIS A 603 14.92 -29.81 3.10
C HIS A 603 14.55 -30.51 1.79
N LEU A 604 15.01 -29.97 0.67
CA LEU A 604 14.93 -30.63 -0.63
C LEU A 604 16.18 -31.46 -0.87
N CYS A 605 16.03 -32.71 -1.30
CA CYS A 605 17.14 -33.54 -1.76
C CYS A 605 16.71 -34.47 -2.91
N PRO A 606 17.65 -35.07 -3.66
CA PRO A 606 17.32 -36.01 -4.73
C PRO A 606 16.50 -37.20 -4.23
N GLY A 607 16.72 -37.61 -2.97
CA GLY A 607 15.96 -38.67 -2.33
C GLY A 607 14.47 -38.35 -2.22
N LEU A 608 14.15 -37.15 -1.75
CA LEU A 608 12.77 -36.67 -1.62
C LEU A 608 12.12 -36.45 -2.99
N THR A 609 12.85 -35.85 -3.93
CA THR A 609 12.36 -35.68 -5.32
C THR A 609 12.12 -37.04 -6.00
N GLY A 610 13.00 -38.02 -5.76
CA GLY A 610 12.80 -39.39 -6.24
C GLY A 610 11.53 -40.03 -5.67
N GLY A 611 11.25 -39.80 -4.38
CA GLY A 611 9.96 -40.17 -3.79
C GLY A 611 8.76 -39.50 -4.44
N TYR A 612 8.87 -38.21 -4.78
CA TYR A 612 7.83 -37.52 -5.52
C TYR A 612 7.62 -38.10 -6.94
N LEU A 613 8.68 -38.44 -7.67
CA LEU A 613 8.57 -39.10 -8.97
C LEU A 613 7.97 -40.51 -8.86
N LEU A 614 8.35 -41.28 -7.83
CA LEU A 614 7.70 -42.57 -7.51
C LEU A 614 6.21 -42.39 -7.27
N SER A 615 5.81 -41.36 -6.53
CA SER A 615 4.40 -41.06 -6.31
C SER A 615 3.66 -40.75 -7.62
N GLN A 616 4.27 -39.97 -8.52
CA GLN A 616 3.66 -39.69 -9.83
C GLN A 616 3.50 -40.98 -10.66
N TYR A 617 4.49 -41.87 -10.64
CA TYR A 617 4.39 -43.17 -11.31
C TYR A 617 3.26 -44.03 -10.73
N ILE A 618 3.16 -44.12 -9.39
CA ILE A 618 2.10 -44.90 -8.71
C ILE A 618 0.72 -44.35 -9.05
N ILE A 619 0.52 -43.03 -8.99
CA ILE A 619 -0.76 -42.37 -9.29
C ILE A 619 -1.21 -42.70 -10.72
N ARG A 620 -0.28 -42.71 -11.68
CA ARG A 620 -0.60 -42.98 -13.09
C ARG A 620 -0.85 -44.45 -13.39
N ASN A 621 -0.03 -45.34 -12.82
CA ASN A 621 0.01 -46.75 -13.23
C ASN A 621 -0.77 -47.68 -12.28
N MET A 622 -1.06 -47.27 -11.05
CA MET A 622 -1.73 -48.08 -10.04
C MET A 622 -2.90 -47.35 -9.37
N PRO A 623 -3.82 -46.71 -10.11
CA PRO A 623 -4.89 -45.92 -9.51
C PRO A 623 -5.79 -46.78 -8.59
N LEU A 624 -6.20 -46.19 -7.46
CA LEU A 624 -7.13 -46.82 -6.53
C LEU A 624 -8.56 -46.80 -7.09
N ALA A 625 -9.26 -47.92 -6.96
CA ALA A 625 -10.71 -47.97 -7.05
C ALA A 625 -11.37 -47.63 -5.70
N GLU A 626 -12.70 -47.45 -5.70
CA GLU A 626 -13.45 -47.13 -4.49
C GLU A 626 -13.28 -48.21 -3.40
N GLY A 627 -12.88 -47.79 -2.20
CA GLY A 627 -12.65 -48.68 -1.07
C GLY A 627 -11.28 -49.39 -1.06
N GLU A 628 -10.40 -49.05 -2.01
CA GLU A 628 -9.01 -49.46 -2.00
C GLU A 628 -8.13 -48.43 -1.29
N LYS A 629 -6.98 -48.89 -0.79
CA LYS A 629 -5.94 -48.03 -0.23
C LYS A 629 -4.55 -48.55 -0.60
N TYR A 630 -3.57 -47.65 -0.59
CA TYR A 630 -2.17 -48.07 -0.66
C TYR A 630 -1.65 -48.51 0.70
N ILE A 631 -0.83 -49.56 0.69
CA ILE A 631 0.04 -49.95 1.80
C ILE A 631 1.45 -50.04 1.25
N PHE A 632 2.39 -49.36 1.88
CA PHE A 632 3.79 -49.32 1.48
C PHE A 632 4.63 -50.20 2.40
N ILE A 633 5.39 -51.12 1.83
CA ILE A 633 6.48 -51.81 2.52
C ILE A 633 7.78 -51.20 2.00
N SER A 634 8.36 -50.30 2.79
CA SER A 634 9.55 -49.55 2.42
C SER A 634 10.80 -50.32 2.82
N VAL A 635 11.53 -50.79 1.81
CA VAL A 635 12.71 -51.63 1.94
C VAL A 635 13.61 -51.38 0.72
N PRO A 636 14.69 -50.58 0.85
CA PRO A 636 15.19 -49.92 2.07
C PRO A 636 14.47 -48.58 2.36
N ILE A 637 14.71 -48.06 3.57
CA ILE A 637 14.22 -46.74 4.03
C ILE A 637 15.11 -45.63 3.48
N TRP A 638 14.49 -44.56 2.96
CA TRP A 638 15.18 -43.31 2.57
C TRP A 638 14.15 -42.17 2.40
N CYS A 639 14.61 -40.97 2.02
CA CYS A 639 13.81 -39.74 2.00
C CYS A 639 12.47 -39.83 1.23
N LYS A 640 12.28 -40.81 0.32
CA LYS A 640 11.01 -41.04 -0.37
C LYS A 640 9.85 -41.30 0.59
N ASP A 641 10.13 -41.84 1.77
CA ASP A 641 9.10 -42.33 2.68
C ASP A 641 8.31 -41.17 3.27
N ASP A 642 8.97 -40.04 3.54
CA ASP A 642 8.31 -38.79 3.94
C ASP A 642 7.43 -38.22 2.82
N ALA A 643 7.82 -38.40 1.55
CA ALA A 643 6.97 -38.03 0.42
C ALA A 643 5.71 -38.92 0.38
N PHE A 644 5.82 -40.24 0.63
CA PHE A 644 4.65 -41.12 0.68
C PHE A 644 3.71 -40.79 1.83
N GLN A 645 4.26 -40.46 3.02
CA GLN A 645 3.46 -40.07 4.16
C GLN A 645 2.61 -38.83 3.87
N ILE A 646 3.16 -37.85 3.16
CA ILE A 646 2.45 -36.62 2.79
C ILE A 646 1.51 -36.81 1.60
N ILE A 647 1.95 -37.49 0.54
CA ILE A 647 1.21 -37.56 -0.73
C ILE A 647 0.08 -38.57 -0.68
N PHE A 648 0.29 -39.71 -0.04
CA PHE A 648 -0.68 -40.81 0.00
C PHE A 648 -1.40 -40.95 1.35
N ASP A 649 -1.13 -40.05 2.30
CA ASP A 649 -1.60 -40.16 3.69
C ASP A 649 -1.23 -41.50 4.36
N ALA A 650 -0.16 -42.12 3.88
CA ALA A 650 0.29 -43.45 4.29
C ALA A 650 1.34 -43.34 5.39
N THR A 651 0.92 -43.00 6.60
CA THR A 651 1.85 -42.85 7.74
C THR A 651 2.11 -44.19 8.45
N VAL A 652 3.24 -44.27 9.16
CA VAL A 652 3.55 -45.42 10.02
C VAL A 652 2.47 -45.61 11.09
N GLY A 653 2.01 -44.52 11.70
CA GLY A 653 0.96 -44.54 12.72
C GLY A 653 -0.41 -45.00 12.19
N LYS A 654 -0.74 -44.69 10.92
CA LYS A 654 -1.95 -45.16 10.25
C LYS A 654 -1.85 -46.60 9.73
N ARG A 655 -0.70 -47.25 9.93
CA ARG A 655 -0.38 -48.57 9.35
C ARG A 655 -0.49 -48.58 7.82
N GLY A 656 -0.19 -47.44 7.20
CA GLY A 656 -0.12 -47.28 5.74
C GLY A 656 1.29 -47.47 5.19
N LEU A 657 2.32 -47.34 6.06
CA LEU A 657 3.73 -47.49 5.71
C LEU A 657 4.43 -48.35 6.76
N PHE A 658 5.18 -49.35 6.30
CA PHE A 658 6.02 -50.22 7.11
C PHE A 658 7.46 -50.03 6.65
N ALA A 659 8.30 -49.45 7.51
CA ALA A 659 9.65 -49.06 7.16
C ALA A 659 10.67 -50.08 7.71
N MET A 660 11.43 -50.71 6.81
CA MET A 660 12.40 -51.76 7.13
C MET A 660 13.78 -51.42 6.57
N GLN A 661 14.76 -51.21 7.46
CA GLN A 661 16.11 -50.81 7.08
C GLN A 661 16.92 -51.99 6.55
N ILE A 662 17.58 -51.79 5.41
CA ILE A 662 18.75 -52.59 4.99
C ILE A 662 19.99 -51.75 5.28
N PRO A 663 20.98 -52.23 6.05
CA PRO A 663 22.22 -51.49 6.28
C PRO A 663 22.88 -51.10 4.95
N LYS A 664 23.44 -49.89 4.89
CA LYS A 664 23.92 -49.32 3.63
C LYS A 664 25.06 -50.14 3.01
N ASP A 665 25.97 -50.63 3.84
CA ASP A 665 27.08 -51.50 3.45
C ASP A 665 26.62 -52.86 2.93
N VAL A 666 25.50 -53.38 3.44
CA VAL A 666 24.83 -54.58 2.91
C VAL A 666 24.19 -54.25 1.57
N GLN A 667 23.40 -53.18 1.50
CA GLN A 667 22.74 -52.75 0.27
C GLN A 667 23.73 -52.53 -0.88
N GLU A 668 24.90 -51.95 -0.62
CA GLU A 668 25.93 -51.70 -1.63
C GLU A 668 26.53 -52.97 -2.24
N LYS A 669 26.44 -54.12 -1.56
CA LYS A 669 26.94 -55.42 -2.04
C LYS A 669 25.86 -56.29 -2.71
N LEU A 670 24.59 -55.90 -2.60
CA LEU A 670 23.50 -56.63 -3.24
C LEU A 670 23.55 -56.45 -4.77
N PRO A 671 23.07 -57.46 -5.54
CA PRO A 671 22.90 -57.33 -6.99
C PRO A 671 22.06 -56.11 -7.34
N GLU A 672 22.31 -55.52 -8.51
CA GLU A 672 21.70 -54.24 -8.90
C GLU A 672 20.17 -54.30 -8.87
N GLU A 673 19.62 -55.38 -9.41
CA GLU A 673 18.19 -55.74 -9.45
C GLU A 673 17.51 -55.82 -8.08
N VAL A 674 18.28 -56.00 -7.01
CA VAL A 674 17.77 -55.96 -5.62
C VAL A 674 18.08 -54.60 -5.00
N ARG A 675 19.29 -54.08 -5.23
CA ARG A 675 19.82 -52.86 -4.63
C ARG A 675 19.02 -51.60 -4.99
N ASN A 676 18.52 -51.48 -6.23
CA ASN A 676 17.72 -50.32 -6.61
C ASN A 676 16.20 -50.51 -6.40
N ILE A 677 15.77 -51.57 -5.72
CA ILE A 677 14.39 -51.65 -5.23
C ILE A 677 14.16 -50.43 -4.32
N ALA A 678 13.14 -49.67 -4.66
CA ALA A 678 12.78 -48.47 -3.93
C ALA A 678 11.78 -48.81 -2.83
N THR A 679 10.67 -49.46 -3.19
CA THR A 679 9.56 -49.81 -2.28
C THR A 679 8.73 -50.94 -2.86
N ILE A 680 7.94 -51.59 -2.01
CA ILE A 680 6.82 -52.43 -2.42
C ILE A 680 5.53 -51.65 -2.15
N VAL A 681 4.65 -51.56 -3.13
CA VAL A 681 3.34 -50.91 -3.03
C VAL A 681 2.27 -51.97 -3.13
N ILE A 682 1.32 -51.98 -2.20
CA ILE A 682 0.20 -52.90 -2.20
C ILE A 682 -1.08 -52.09 -2.35
N LYS A 683 -1.82 -52.33 -3.43
CA LYS A 683 -3.17 -51.86 -3.61
C LYS A 683 -4.11 -52.82 -2.92
N TRP A 684 -4.65 -52.43 -1.77
CA TRP A 684 -5.41 -53.31 -0.90
C TRP A 684 -6.90 -52.99 -0.90
N ASN A 685 -7.74 -53.98 -1.20
CA ASN A 685 -9.18 -53.88 -1.10
C ASN A 685 -9.66 -54.45 0.24
N GLN A 686 -10.15 -53.57 1.12
CA GLN A 686 -10.55 -53.98 2.46
C GLN A 686 -11.77 -54.90 2.47
N LYS A 687 -12.69 -54.76 1.51
CA LYS A 687 -13.94 -55.54 1.47
C LYS A 687 -13.66 -56.99 1.10
N THR A 688 -12.77 -57.22 0.15
CA THR A 688 -12.45 -58.57 -0.35
C THR A 688 -11.29 -59.22 0.39
N SER A 689 -10.55 -58.46 1.20
CA SER A 689 -9.33 -58.93 1.86
C SER A 689 -8.29 -59.50 0.87
N LYS A 690 -8.20 -58.83 -0.28
CA LYS A 690 -7.26 -59.15 -1.37
C LYS A 690 -6.67 -57.86 -1.93
N GLY A 691 -5.53 -57.98 -2.57
CA GLY A 691 -4.87 -56.86 -3.21
C GLY A 691 -3.87 -57.28 -4.29
N GLU A 692 -3.30 -56.27 -4.92
CA GLU A 692 -2.23 -56.39 -5.91
C GLU A 692 -0.98 -55.71 -5.37
N GLY A 693 0.14 -56.40 -5.40
CA GLY A 693 1.43 -55.95 -4.94
C GLY A 693 2.36 -55.64 -6.12
N TYR A 694 3.11 -54.56 -6.00
CA TYR A 694 4.01 -54.03 -7.01
C TYR A 694 5.36 -53.74 -6.37
N VAL A 695 6.43 -54.38 -6.85
CA VAL A 695 7.80 -54.09 -6.44
C VAL A 695 8.34 -53.01 -7.37
N LEU A 696 8.64 -51.84 -6.83
CA LEU A 696 9.08 -50.68 -7.61
C LEU A 696 10.58 -50.47 -7.47
N PHE A 697 11.18 -50.11 -8.59
CA PHE A 697 12.60 -49.87 -8.76
C PHE A 697 12.82 -48.40 -9.08
N PHE A 698 13.89 -47.80 -8.54
CA PHE A 698 14.31 -46.45 -8.91
C PHE A 698 15.75 -46.48 -9.45
N ASP A 699 15.91 -46.24 -10.75
CA ASP A 699 17.21 -46.33 -11.42
C ASP A 699 18.08 -45.09 -11.15
N TRP A 700 18.78 -45.14 -10.02
CA TRP A 700 19.73 -44.12 -9.62
C TRP A 700 20.94 -43.99 -10.54
N VAL A 701 21.35 -45.08 -11.20
CA VAL A 701 22.50 -45.09 -12.11
C VAL A 701 22.14 -44.26 -13.33
N LYS A 702 20.97 -44.51 -13.91
CA LYS A 702 20.43 -43.76 -15.04
C LYS A 702 20.14 -42.30 -14.69
N ALA A 703 19.56 -42.04 -13.52
CA ALA A 703 19.32 -40.67 -13.05
C ALA A 703 20.63 -39.87 -12.93
N LYS A 704 21.70 -40.47 -12.37
CA LYS A 704 23.01 -39.83 -12.27
C LYS A 704 23.65 -39.59 -13.64
N LYS A 705 23.68 -40.61 -14.51
CA LYS A 705 24.25 -40.48 -15.87
C LYS A 705 23.54 -39.41 -16.69
N LYS A 706 22.20 -39.33 -16.61
CA LYS A 706 21.43 -38.28 -17.28
C LYS A 706 21.69 -36.90 -16.66
N PHE A 707 21.74 -36.80 -15.34
CA PHE A 707 22.10 -35.53 -14.68
C PHE A 707 23.51 -35.08 -15.09
N GLU A 708 24.47 -36.00 -15.22
CA GLU A 708 25.82 -35.70 -15.67
C GLU A 708 25.85 -35.18 -17.12
N ALA A 709 24.99 -35.73 -17.98
CA ALA A 709 24.87 -35.32 -19.39
C ALA A 709 24.11 -34.00 -19.57
N GLU A 710 23.08 -33.74 -18.76
CA GLU A 710 22.12 -32.63 -18.97
C GLU A 710 22.31 -31.47 -17.99
N GLY A 711 22.85 -31.71 -16.79
CA GLY A 711 22.96 -30.76 -15.70
C GLY A 711 24.24 -29.92 -15.69
N SER A 712 25.00 -29.92 -16.79
CA SER A 712 26.31 -29.28 -16.89
C SER A 712 26.25 -27.74 -16.70
N PRO A 713 27.18 -27.13 -15.95
CA PRO A 713 28.33 -27.73 -15.27
C PRO A 713 27.96 -28.37 -13.93
N ILE A 714 28.51 -29.56 -13.67
CA ILE A 714 28.32 -30.30 -12.42
C ILE A 714 29.23 -29.72 -11.33
N PRO A 715 28.68 -29.24 -10.20
CA PRO A 715 29.48 -28.75 -9.08
C PRO A 715 30.32 -29.85 -8.42
N LYS A 716 31.50 -29.49 -7.91
CA LYS A 716 32.35 -30.38 -7.10
C LYS A 716 31.79 -30.55 -5.68
N ASP A 717 31.14 -29.53 -5.13
CA ASP A 717 30.53 -29.59 -3.82
C ASP A 717 29.31 -30.53 -3.83
N LYS A 718 29.31 -31.50 -2.90
CA LYS A 718 28.26 -32.53 -2.83
C LYS A 718 26.90 -31.96 -2.44
N GLY A 719 26.85 -30.89 -1.63
CA GLY A 719 25.61 -30.22 -1.24
C GLY A 719 24.99 -29.50 -2.42
N LEU A 720 25.76 -28.65 -3.10
CA LEU A 720 25.29 -27.93 -4.29
C LEU A 720 24.87 -28.89 -5.41
N MET A 721 25.67 -29.92 -5.68
CA MET A 721 25.35 -30.96 -6.66
C MET A 721 24.02 -31.65 -6.36
N LYS A 722 23.76 -32.00 -5.08
CA LYS A 722 22.50 -32.62 -4.66
C LYS A 722 21.30 -31.69 -4.86
N LEU A 723 21.41 -30.40 -4.55
CA LEU A 723 20.33 -29.44 -4.76
C LEU A 723 20.02 -29.29 -6.26
N LYS A 724 21.07 -29.15 -7.10
CA LYS A 724 20.90 -29.04 -8.55
C LYS A 724 20.27 -30.29 -9.15
N MET A 725 20.71 -31.47 -8.73
CA MET A 725 20.11 -32.74 -9.14
C MET A 725 18.64 -32.83 -8.69
N ALA A 726 18.33 -32.45 -7.45
CA ALA A 726 16.96 -32.50 -6.93
C ALA A 726 15.98 -31.63 -7.73
N LEU A 727 16.40 -30.44 -8.18
CA LEU A 727 15.57 -29.59 -9.05
C LEU A 727 15.54 -30.09 -10.49
N TRP A 728 16.66 -30.56 -11.03
CA TRP A 728 16.71 -31.11 -12.39
C TRP A 728 15.77 -32.29 -12.57
N MET A 729 15.66 -33.17 -11.55
CA MET A 729 14.75 -34.32 -11.57
C MET A 729 13.27 -33.91 -11.78
N LEU A 730 12.87 -32.68 -11.45
CA LEU A 730 11.51 -32.19 -11.67
C LEU A 730 11.16 -32.05 -13.15
N ASN A 731 12.16 -31.94 -14.05
CA ASN A 731 11.91 -31.96 -15.49
C ASN A 731 11.32 -33.30 -15.99
N TYR A 732 11.28 -34.32 -15.13
CA TYR A 732 10.78 -35.66 -15.41
C TYR A 732 9.47 -35.98 -14.69
N GLU A 733 8.82 -35.00 -14.04
CA GLU A 733 7.56 -35.23 -13.32
C GLU A 733 6.44 -35.83 -14.19
N ASN A 734 6.43 -35.51 -15.49
CA ASN A 734 5.46 -35.99 -16.47
C ASN A 734 5.88 -37.29 -17.17
N LYS A 735 7.07 -37.80 -16.88
CA LYS A 735 7.64 -39.03 -17.43
C LYS A 735 8.48 -39.79 -16.39
N PRO A 736 7.93 -40.12 -15.20
CA PRO A 736 8.65 -40.78 -14.13
C PRO A 736 9.11 -42.18 -14.51
N GLU A 737 8.51 -42.80 -15.53
CA GLU A 737 8.91 -44.08 -16.16
C GLU A 737 10.36 -44.04 -16.66
N GLU A 738 10.92 -42.84 -16.85
CA GLU A 738 12.34 -42.68 -17.17
C GLU A 738 13.25 -43.27 -16.07
N PHE A 739 12.84 -43.18 -14.80
CA PHE A 739 13.64 -43.63 -13.66
C PHE A 739 12.93 -44.68 -12.80
N VAL A 740 11.62 -44.86 -12.99
CA VAL A 740 10.80 -45.76 -12.18
C VAL A 740 10.29 -46.90 -13.04
N SER A 741 10.38 -48.12 -12.53
CA SER A 741 9.80 -49.31 -13.18
C SER A 741 9.23 -50.30 -12.17
N THR A 742 8.20 -51.03 -12.58
CA THR A 742 7.69 -52.20 -11.85
C THR A 742 8.55 -53.42 -12.22
N VAL A 743 9.21 -54.04 -11.25
CA VAL A 743 10.05 -55.24 -11.48
C VAL A 743 9.34 -56.54 -11.16
N LYS A 744 8.28 -56.48 -10.35
CA LYS A 744 7.45 -57.65 -10.03
C LYS A 744 6.04 -57.23 -9.65
N GLU A 745 5.07 -57.97 -10.16
CA GLU A 745 3.66 -57.90 -9.77
C GLU A 745 3.25 -59.22 -9.11
N PHE A 746 2.38 -59.15 -8.10
CA PHE A 746 1.92 -60.32 -7.38
C PHE A 746 0.55 -60.10 -6.75
N ASN A 747 -0.22 -61.18 -6.58
CA ASN A 747 -1.45 -61.13 -5.80
C ASN A 747 -1.14 -61.21 -4.30
N VAL A 748 -1.90 -60.48 -3.50
CA VAL A 748 -1.73 -60.39 -2.05
C VAL A 748 -3.03 -60.78 -1.36
N ASP A 749 -2.98 -61.76 -0.46
CA ASP A 749 -4.06 -62.07 0.46
C ASP A 749 -3.72 -61.57 1.88
N SER A 750 -4.64 -61.73 2.83
CA SER A 750 -4.45 -61.27 4.21
C SER A 750 -3.25 -61.93 4.91
N GLN A 751 -2.93 -63.19 4.57
CA GLN A 751 -1.83 -63.91 5.20
C GLN A 751 -0.49 -63.36 4.71
N LEU A 752 -0.33 -63.19 3.40
CA LEU A 752 0.86 -62.60 2.82
C LEU A 752 1.02 -61.14 3.23
N LEU A 753 -0.05 -60.35 3.19
CA LEU A 753 0.01 -58.94 3.63
C LEU A 753 0.48 -58.84 5.08
N SER A 754 -0.11 -59.63 5.99
CA SER A 754 0.29 -59.67 7.40
C SER A 754 1.77 -60.05 7.54
N LYS A 755 2.21 -61.08 6.80
CA LYS A 755 3.60 -61.54 6.83
C LYS A 755 4.59 -60.48 6.36
N LEU A 756 4.29 -59.75 5.28
CA LEU A 756 5.11 -58.67 4.76
C LEU A 756 5.21 -57.47 5.73
N GLN A 757 4.29 -57.35 6.68
CA GLN A 757 4.27 -56.30 7.71
C GLN A 757 5.00 -56.70 9.00
N CYS A 758 5.30 -57.98 9.19
CA CYS A 758 5.83 -58.50 10.45
C CYS A 758 7.30 -58.13 10.67
N ALA A 759 7.62 -57.76 11.91
CA ALA A 759 9.00 -57.70 12.37
C ALA A 759 9.65 -59.09 12.28
N GLY A 760 10.87 -59.15 11.75
CA GLY A 760 11.62 -60.41 11.57
C GLY A 760 11.38 -61.12 10.23
N VAL A 761 10.45 -60.65 9.40
CA VAL A 761 10.32 -61.11 8.01
C VAL A 761 11.09 -60.18 7.10
N ASN A 762 11.96 -60.73 6.24
CA ASN A 762 12.53 -59.97 5.14
C ASN A 762 11.59 -60.02 3.92
N PRO A 763 10.91 -58.91 3.57
CA PRO A 763 9.94 -58.91 2.47
C PRO A 763 10.59 -59.17 1.10
N LEU A 764 11.88 -58.87 0.92
CA LEU A 764 12.58 -59.17 -0.33
C LEU A 764 12.77 -60.69 -0.50
N VAL A 765 13.11 -61.40 0.58
CA VAL A 765 13.22 -62.86 0.56
C VAL A 765 11.85 -63.51 0.41
N GLU A 766 10.84 -63.01 1.13
CA GLU A 766 9.48 -63.53 1.06
C GLU A 766 8.91 -63.44 -0.36
N LEU A 767 9.21 -62.35 -1.07
CA LEU A 767 8.84 -62.17 -2.45
C LEU A 767 9.82 -62.81 -3.44
N GLY A 768 10.83 -63.55 -3.00
CA GLY A 768 11.81 -64.23 -3.85
C GLY A 768 12.61 -63.28 -4.75
N LEU A 769 12.85 -62.05 -4.28
CA LEU A 769 13.69 -61.04 -4.95
C LEU A 769 15.16 -61.22 -4.58
N THR A 770 15.44 -61.86 -3.44
CA THR A 770 16.78 -62.22 -2.97
C THR A 770 16.67 -63.45 -2.06
N THR A 771 17.80 -64.00 -1.63
CA THR A 771 17.88 -65.12 -0.70
C THR A 771 18.51 -64.71 0.64
N TYR A 772 18.31 -65.53 1.68
CA TYR A 772 18.98 -65.31 2.96
C TYR A 772 20.50 -65.50 2.83
N GLU A 773 20.95 -66.36 1.92
CA GLU A 773 22.35 -66.57 1.58
C GLU A 773 22.97 -65.30 0.99
N GLU A 774 22.34 -64.70 -0.02
CA GLU A 774 22.81 -63.44 -0.64
C GLU A 774 22.86 -62.28 0.38
N LEU A 775 21.83 -62.16 1.22
CA LEU A 775 21.81 -61.17 2.29
C LEU A 775 22.93 -61.40 3.30
N LYS A 776 23.17 -62.67 3.68
CA LYS A 776 24.25 -63.05 4.60
C LYS A 776 25.63 -62.77 4.00
N GLU A 777 25.84 -63.08 2.73
CA GLU A 777 27.07 -62.78 2.00
C GLU A 777 27.32 -61.27 1.89
N ALA A 778 26.26 -60.49 1.72
CA ALA A 778 26.32 -59.03 1.78
C ALA A 778 26.59 -58.49 3.20
N GLY A 779 26.51 -59.33 4.24
CA GLY A 779 26.80 -58.98 5.63
C GLY A 779 25.58 -58.58 6.46
N MET A 780 24.37 -58.97 6.04
CA MET A 780 23.14 -58.72 6.80
C MET A 780 23.21 -59.45 8.16
N PRO A 781 22.85 -58.78 9.28
CA PRO A 781 22.70 -59.44 10.57
C PRO A 781 21.58 -60.49 10.49
N MET A 782 21.94 -61.76 10.71
CA MET A 782 20.99 -62.87 10.65
C MET A 782 20.49 -63.23 12.05
N PRO A 783 19.20 -63.59 12.22
CA PRO A 783 18.69 -64.11 13.49
C PRO A 783 19.44 -65.39 13.90
N THR A 784 19.67 -65.56 15.20
CA THR A 784 20.49 -66.64 15.78
C THR A 784 19.89 -68.05 15.58
N GLU A 785 18.62 -68.16 15.20
CA GLU A 785 17.96 -69.43 14.85
C GLU A 785 17.08 -69.26 13.61
N LEU A 786 17.61 -69.56 12.42
CA LEU A 786 16.79 -69.86 11.25
C LEU A 786 16.49 -71.36 11.26
N LYS A 787 15.29 -71.78 11.66
CA LYS A 787 14.82 -73.13 11.34
C LYS A 787 14.70 -73.21 9.81
N PRO A 788 15.34 -74.19 9.14
CA PRO A 788 15.28 -74.27 7.69
C PRO A 788 13.85 -74.57 7.25
N SER A 789 13.27 -73.66 6.46
CA SER A 789 12.11 -73.99 5.63
C SER A 789 12.59 -74.82 4.44
N PRO A 790 11.81 -75.77 3.90
CA PRO A 790 12.31 -76.75 2.93
C PRO A 790 12.79 -76.04 1.66
N THR A 791 14.01 -76.37 1.23
CA THR A 791 14.51 -76.08 -0.11
C THR A 791 13.67 -76.83 -1.14
N THR A 792 12.57 -76.25 -1.60
CA THR A 792 11.95 -76.65 -2.87
C THR A 792 12.54 -75.80 -3.98
N LYS A 793 13.57 -76.34 -4.63
CA LYS A 793 13.85 -76.00 -6.03
C LYS A 793 12.57 -76.31 -6.82
N ILE A 794 11.85 -75.30 -7.25
CA ILE A 794 10.78 -75.47 -8.23
C ILE A 794 11.47 -75.92 -9.53
N LYS A 795 11.30 -77.19 -9.90
CA LYS A 795 11.55 -77.66 -11.27
C LYS A 795 10.67 -76.83 -12.21
N PRO A 796 11.17 -76.43 -13.40
CA PRO A 796 10.34 -75.75 -14.37
C PRO A 796 9.17 -76.67 -14.75
N THR A 797 7.95 -76.30 -14.37
CA THR A 797 6.75 -76.89 -14.92
C THR A 797 6.69 -76.44 -16.38
N ILE A 798 6.93 -77.38 -17.30
CA ILE A 798 6.55 -77.21 -18.70
C ILE A 798 5.04 -76.98 -18.68
N ILE A 799 4.62 -75.75 -18.95
CA ILE A 799 3.22 -75.48 -19.27
C ILE A 799 3.02 -76.08 -20.65
N GLU A 800 2.29 -77.19 -20.73
CA GLU A 800 1.68 -77.58 -22.00
C GLU A 800 0.73 -76.46 -22.42
N VAL A 801 1.20 -75.64 -23.35
CA VAL A 801 0.34 -74.69 -24.06
C VAL A 801 -0.58 -75.52 -24.94
N VAL A 802 -1.77 -75.82 -24.44
CA VAL A 802 -2.88 -76.25 -25.29
C VAL A 802 -3.18 -75.09 -26.23
N PRO A 803 -2.94 -75.22 -27.54
CA PRO A 803 -3.12 -74.09 -28.45
C PRO A 803 -4.58 -73.64 -28.44
N LEU A 804 -4.81 -72.34 -28.60
CA LEU A 804 -6.15 -71.74 -28.63
C LEU A 804 -7.10 -72.44 -29.64
N TRP A 805 -6.56 -73.03 -30.71
CA TRP A 805 -7.35 -73.81 -31.68
C TRP A 805 -7.99 -75.06 -31.09
N ALA A 806 -7.41 -75.70 -30.07
CA ALA A 806 -7.98 -76.89 -29.44
C ALA A 806 -9.23 -76.54 -28.62
N TYR A 807 -9.28 -75.36 -27.98
CA TYR A 807 -10.48 -74.84 -27.34
C TYR A 807 -11.56 -74.45 -28.35
N VAL A 808 -11.16 -73.92 -29.52
CA VAL A 808 -12.09 -73.63 -30.62
C VAL A 808 -12.68 -74.92 -31.20
N VAL A 809 -11.88 -75.97 -31.40
CA VAL A 809 -12.36 -77.29 -31.87
C VAL A 809 -13.31 -77.92 -30.87
N MET A 810 -13.01 -77.87 -29.57
CA MET A 810 -13.91 -78.36 -28.51
C MET A 810 -15.23 -77.59 -28.47
N ALA A 811 -15.20 -76.26 -28.65
CA ALA A 811 -16.41 -75.44 -28.72
C ALA A 811 -17.25 -75.73 -29.98
N VAL A 812 -16.60 -75.94 -31.13
CA VAL A 812 -17.28 -76.32 -32.38
C VAL A 812 -17.90 -77.71 -32.27
N LEU A 813 -17.21 -78.69 -31.67
CA LEU A 813 -17.76 -80.03 -31.44
C LEU A 813 -18.94 -80.02 -30.46
N ALA A 814 -18.89 -79.18 -29.41
CA ALA A 814 -20.01 -78.99 -28.50
C ALA A 814 -21.22 -78.35 -29.21
N LEU A 815 -21.00 -77.36 -30.09
CA LEU A 815 -22.05 -76.76 -30.92
C LEU A 815 -22.64 -77.76 -31.92
N ILE A 816 -21.81 -78.58 -32.57
CA ILE A 816 -22.28 -79.65 -33.46
C ILE A 816 -23.11 -80.68 -32.68
N ALA A 817 -22.69 -81.08 -31.48
CA ALA A 817 -23.45 -82.00 -30.63
C ALA A 817 -24.81 -81.42 -30.20
N VAL A 818 -24.87 -80.11 -29.89
CA VAL A 818 -26.13 -79.41 -29.57
C VAL A 818 -27.04 -79.30 -30.80
N VAL A 819 -26.49 -79.01 -31.98
CA VAL A 819 -27.24 -78.95 -33.25
C VAL A 819 -27.74 -80.33 -33.67
N MET A 820 -26.92 -81.37 -33.55
CA MET A 820 -27.31 -82.76 -33.83
C MET A 820 -28.36 -83.26 -32.83
N GLY A 821 -28.23 -82.92 -31.55
CA GLY A 821 -29.23 -83.22 -30.53
C GLY A 821 -30.56 -82.52 -30.78
N SER A 822 -30.53 -81.24 -31.19
CA SER A 822 -31.76 -80.49 -31.51
C SER A 822 -32.40 -80.90 -32.84
N LEU A 823 -31.62 -81.37 -33.83
CA LEU A 823 -32.14 -82.00 -35.05
C LEU A 823 -32.75 -83.38 -34.76
N TYR A 824 -32.12 -84.20 -33.92
CA TYR A 824 -32.63 -85.50 -33.48
C TYR A 824 -33.98 -85.38 -32.74
N VAL A 825 -34.11 -84.37 -31.87
CA VAL A 825 -35.37 -84.04 -31.18
C VAL A 825 -36.44 -83.50 -32.15
N LYS A 826 -36.05 -82.71 -33.17
CA LYS A 826 -36.98 -82.22 -34.21
C LYS A 826 -37.50 -83.31 -35.14
N THR A 827 -36.74 -84.37 -35.39
CA THR A 827 -37.18 -85.49 -36.26
C THR A 827 -38.13 -86.49 -35.58
N ARG A 828 -38.35 -86.39 -34.26
CA ARG A 828 -39.27 -87.26 -33.51
C ARG A 828 -40.57 -86.59 -33.04
N ILE A 829 -40.81 -85.33 -33.42
CA ILE A 829 -42.01 -84.59 -33.03
C ILE A 829 -42.72 -84.07 -34.28
N LYS A 830 -43.51 -84.95 -34.92
CA LYS A 830 -44.91 -84.76 -35.39
C LYS A 830 -45.27 -85.68 -36.57
N PRO A 831 -46.54 -86.10 -36.70
CA PRO A 831 -47.67 -85.93 -35.79
C PRO A 831 -47.75 -87.02 -34.70
#